data_AF-A0A5D0UQC1-F1
#
_entry.id   AF-A0A5D0UQC1-F1
#
_cell.length_a   1.000
_cell.length_b   1.000
_cell.length_c   1.000
_cell.angle_alpha   90.00
_cell.angle_beta   90.00
_cell.angle_gamma   90.00
#
_symmetry.space_group_name_H-M   'P 1'
#
loop_
_entity.id
_entity.type
_entity.pdbx_description
1 polymer ?
#
loop_
_entity_poly.entity_id
_entity_poly.type
_entity_poly.pdbx_seq_one_letter_code
_entity_poly.pdbx_strand_id
1 'polypeptide(L)'
;MSSPDQYTLPAQPVAPPVERPRALFDGTGGVIGLRAATTRLDGTSRLLDVWLYGDPPPSHADPSRWMLRPAPGAPRPMITAVTIVPAGTDADGTPVPSHFTLTLDGALPGRGVYQLRLDPAGLDVDPLRIHLPVRLRPECGDIADCVEAPPPRPALTPPDYDTLARDYPALRDMLIERLRFLDPAADLSAPDLVLTTLELFAHLGDLLHYRLDRVTTEGWLSTARRRASVLRHARAVDYPVYPAISARTTVQVVVRRRPGGDPAATVLPGDLATDAPSSATQISSAATCFTLDSAAPVTVLSSYAEVALYDWTEHDATLTVGATSAVLVRPPTASTAGDWLVPGALLAFEVVAVDDTTRQRDWATGTQETAADDWPRQPLASQPAQVVSVTAVTPFTDPLSPGLNLIRVFWGRHEALTMPVPCSIDTGADHQAGARVGVARLGLFPAHHGLVVDGPATLVPVDRLTGLPADPAVDEVADYMMVAAGPEAAPGLAHTPGGRPWQLDVTVTLPNGTRVHAERVTSMLRAAPAGFSVVVDPDDELPATLRFRTGALGLAPPAGSVVSARYQIGAGPAGNVAANVTHRLARSTTAAGVPCDWLDVCDADGVAVTARNLTPGSGGAHATPLDDVRRDAPQAYSAVPRRAVLTGDLPGFAVQVPGVRRASARRSWCGSWPVAVVAYEPPAPDPAESARVATQVQSALDAVRMAGTEVVSLVATPVGILIALTVCLYPGSDPGASRAAILAALRPGTAQAPGLFAPGTGRMGADVYLSAVVAAVAALPQVDAVAVTEARRLTDPAGTLQSVLPMGPTEVAVCDDNPDAPDRGRILLTLEGGR
;
A
#
# COMPACT_ATOMS: atom_id res chain seq x y z
N MET A 1 20.15 -42.49 16.16
CA MET A 1 21.03 -42.75 17.32
C MET A 1 22.20 -41.82 17.22
N SER A 2 22.45 -41.14 18.33
CA SER A 2 23.14 -39.87 18.45
C SER A 2 24.66 -40.04 18.38
N SER A 3 25.32 -39.11 17.67
CA SER A 3 26.70 -38.75 17.97
C SER A 3 26.84 -37.24 17.81
N PRO A 4 27.10 -36.52 18.91
CA PRO A 4 27.83 -35.26 18.88
C PRO A 4 29.28 -35.47 19.35
N ASP A 5 30.15 -34.80 18.58
CA ASP A 5 31.58 -34.89 18.51
C ASP A 5 32.25 -33.72 19.27
N GLN A 6 33.21 -34.06 20.14
CA GLN A 6 34.51 -33.46 20.50
C GLN A 6 34.83 -31.93 20.41
N TYR A 7 33.90 -30.99 20.22
CA TYR A 7 34.22 -29.53 20.15
C TYR A 7 33.48 -28.64 21.18
N THR A 8 33.54 -28.98 22.47
CA THR A 8 33.30 -28.03 23.57
C THR A 8 34.51 -27.94 24.50
N LEU A 9 35.58 -27.38 23.96
CA LEU A 9 36.54 -26.56 24.71
C LEU A 9 36.53 -25.17 24.08
N PRO A 10 36.11 -24.11 24.79
CA PRO A 10 36.68 -22.80 24.57
C PRO A 10 38.00 -22.75 25.34
N ALA A 11 39.08 -22.74 24.54
CA ALA A 11 40.41 -22.34 24.95
C ALA A 11 40.39 -20.98 25.65
N GLN A 12 41.32 -20.82 26.59
CA GLN A 12 41.62 -19.58 27.27
C GLN A 12 41.88 -18.43 26.27
N PRO A 13 41.48 -17.19 26.58
CA PRO A 13 41.80 -16.05 25.75
C PRO A 13 43.32 -15.77 25.77
N VAL A 14 43.94 -15.86 24.59
CA VAL A 14 45.18 -15.16 24.24
C VAL A 14 44.80 -13.75 23.79
N ALA A 15 45.32 -12.74 24.47
CA ALA A 15 45.25 -11.35 24.01
C ALA A 15 46.47 -11.05 23.09
N PRO A 16 46.27 -10.46 21.89
CA PRO A 16 47.35 -9.93 21.08
C PRO A 16 47.92 -8.61 21.66
N PRO A 17 49.14 -8.23 21.25
CA PRO A 17 49.92 -7.17 21.86
C PRO A 17 49.49 -5.79 21.34
N VAL A 18 49.00 -4.92 22.23
CA VAL A 18 49.10 -3.47 22.08
C VAL A 18 49.77 -2.91 23.34
N GLU A 19 51.09 -2.94 23.24
CA GLU A 19 52.08 -2.01 23.78
C GLU A 19 51.55 -0.78 24.53
N ARG A 20 51.69 -0.84 25.86
CA ARG A 20 52.40 0.11 26.76
C ARG A 20 51.64 0.19 28.11
N PRO A 21 52.35 0.02 29.24
CA PRO A 21 53.67 0.57 29.44
C PRO A 21 54.73 -0.48 29.84
N ARG A 22 55.21 -1.28 28.86
CA ARG A 22 56.59 -1.79 28.91
C ARG A 22 57.62 -0.66 28.73
N ALA A 23 57.19 0.49 28.18
CA ALA A 23 57.99 1.71 28.12
C ALA A 23 58.16 2.45 29.49
N LEU A 24 57.47 2.02 30.56
CA LEU A 24 57.78 2.47 31.93
C LEU A 24 58.82 1.59 32.64
N PHE A 25 59.23 0.47 32.02
CA PHE A 25 60.16 -0.50 32.62
C PHE A 25 61.44 -0.73 31.78
N ASP A 26 61.59 -0.05 30.65
CA ASP A 26 62.78 -0.10 29.77
C ASP A 26 63.61 1.20 29.79
N GLY A 27 63.45 2.02 30.83
CA GLY A 27 64.36 3.10 31.14
C GLY A 27 65.31 2.68 32.25
N THR A 28 66.60 2.58 31.96
CA THR A 28 67.72 2.61 32.91
C THR A 28 67.83 3.96 33.64
N GLY A 29 66.71 4.61 33.91
CA GLY A 29 66.55 5.78 34.77
C GLY A 29 65.99 5.33 36.11
N GLY A 30 66.76 5.56 37.17
CA GLY A 30 66.44 5.09 38.52
C GLY A 30 65.18 5.72 39.07
N VAL A 31 64.03 5.09 38.80
CA VAL A 31 62.77 5.41 39.50
C VAL A 31 62.87 4.86 40.91
N ILE A 32 63.18 5.75 41.85
CA ILE A 32 63.16 5.46 43.27
C ILE A 32 61.69 5.52 43.72
N GLY A 33 61.19 4.49 44.39
CA GLY A 33 59.80 4.41 44.83
C GLY A 33 59.55 3.17 45.69
N LEU A 34 58.56 3.21 46.57
CA LEU A 34 58.24 2.11 47.49
C LEU A 34 57.79 0.88 46.69
N ARG A 35 58.46 -0.26 46.90
CA ARG A 35 58.15 -1.52 46.20
C ARG A 35 57.40 -2.49 47.11
N ALA A 36 57.97 -2.78 48.26
CA ALA A 36 57.43 -3.75 49.20
C ALA A 36 57.91 -3.41 50.60
N ALA A 37 57.17 -3.87 51.61
CA ALA A 37 57.63 -3.81 52.97
C ALA A 37 57.12 -5.02 53.76
N THR A 38 57.94 -5.51 54.67
CA THR A 38 57.60 -6.62 55.58
C THR A 38 57.92 -6.22 57.00
N THR A 39 57.14 -6.74 57.95
CA THR A 39 57.41 -6.53 59.37
C THR A 39 58.09 -7.73 59.98
N ARG A 40 59.16 -7.48 60.71
CA ARG A 40 59.83 -8.45 61.57
C ARG A 40 59.85 -7.95 63.01
N LEU A 41 60.10 -8.88 63.94
CA LEU A 41 60.23 -8.57 65.35
C LEU A 41 61.65 -8.95 65.78
N ASP A 42 62.37 -8.02 66.40
CA ASP A 42 63.71 -8.26 66.93
C ASP A 42 63.69 -7.91 68.42
N GLY A 43 63.69 -8.95 69.26
CA GLY A 43 63.46 -8.83 70.70
C GLY A 43 62.06 -8.30 71.02
N THR A 44 61.97 -7.05 71.49
CA THR A 44 60.69 -6.36 71.75
C THR A 44 60.40 -5.24 70.73
N SER A 45 61.36 -4.94 69.87
CA SER A 45 61.26 -3.87 68.88
C SER A 45 60.63 -4.41 67.60
N ARG A 46 59.66 -3.66 67.05
CA ARG A 46 59.06 -3.96 65.75
C ARG A 46 59.84 -3.23 64.67
N LEU A 47 60.33 -3.98 63.70
CA LEU A 47 61.08 -3.47 62.58
C LEU A 47 60.26 -3.65 61.29
N LEU A 48 60.28 -2.63 60.45
CA LEU A 48 59.63 -2.63 59.14
C LEU A 48 60.71 -2.50 58.08
N ASP A 49 60.99 -3.59 57.39
CA ASP A 49 61.94 -3.63 56.29
C ASP A 49 61.24 -3.21 55.00
N VAL A 50 61.80 -2.23 54.30
CA VAL A 50 61.21 -1.56 53.14
C VAL A 50 62.17 -1.59 51.97
N TRP A 51 61.72 -2.20 50.88
CA TRP A 51 62.44 -2.26 49.61
C TRP A 51 61.93 -1.19 48.65
N LEU A 52 62.85 -0.60 47.91
CA LEU A 52 62.56 0.30 46.80
C LEU A 52 62.75 -0.44 45.46
N TYR A 53 62.28 0.18 44.37
CA TYR A 53 62.56 -0.31 43.02
C TYR A 53 64.03 -0.11 42.57
N GLY A 54 64.86 0.57 43.37
CA GLY A 54 66.31 0.73 43.19
C GLY A 54 67.05 0.67 44.53
N ASP A 55 68.38 0.84 44.51
CA ASP A 55 69.18 0.82 45.75
C ASP A 55 68.81 1.97 46.69
N PRO A 56 68.78 1.73 48.02
CA PRO A 56 68.40 2.73 49.02
C PRO A 56 69.43 3.88 49.07
N PRO A 57 69.04 5.12 48.72
CA PRO A 57 69.96 6.25 48.77
C PRO A 57 70.20 6.73 50.22
N PRO A 58 71.43 7.14 50.59
CA PRO A 58 71.76 7.59 51.95
C PRO A 58 70.87 8.73 52.48
N SER A 59 70.37 9.58 51.59
CA SER A 59 69.51 10.73 51.91
C SER A 59 68.16 10.36 52.54
N HIS A 60 67.72 9.09 52.43
CA HIS A 60 66.44 8.61 52.96
C HIS A 60 66.56 7.84 54.29
N ALA A 61 67.76 7.80 54.89
CA ALA A 61 67.97 7.24 56.22
C ALA A 61 67.52 8.21 57.36
N ASP A 62 66.91 9.35 57.04
CA ASP A 62 66.33 10.28 58.02
C ASP A 62 64.90 9.84 58.41
N PRO A 63 64.63 9.53 59.70
CA PRO A 63 63.30 9.12 60.18
C PRO A 63 62.19 10.13 59.90
N SER A 64 62.51 11.44 59.84
CA SER A 64 61.52 12.50 59.62
C SER A 64 60.87 12.45 58.23
N ARG A 65 61.50 11.77 57.26
CA ARG A 65 60.98 11.59 55.90
C ARG A 65 59.94 10.48 55.79
N TRP A 66 59.79 9.64 56.81
CA TRP A 66 58.89 8.51 56.78
C TRP A 66 57.71 8.75 57.72
N MET A 67 56.50 8.50 57.23
CA MET A 67 55.29 8.64 58.02
C MET A 67 54.42 7.40 57.87
N LEU A 68 54.06 6.79 59.00
CA LEU A 68 53.14 5.67 59.02
C LEU A 68 51.75 6.14 59.49
N ARG A 69 50.77 6.16 58.59
CA ARG A 69 49.40 6.57 58.91
C ARG A 69 48.52 5.35 59.21
N PRO A 70 47.91 5.24 60.40
CA PRO A 70 46.91 4.21 60.66
C PRO A 70 45.56 4.56 60.02
N ALA A 71 44.65 3.59 59.97
CA ALA A 71 43.23 3.86 59.69
C ALA A 71 42.63 4.86 60.70
N PRO A 72 41.59 5.63 60.34
CA PRO A 72 40.99 6.64 61.20
C PRO A 72 40.61 6.07 62.59
N GLY A 73 41.11 6.67 63.67
CA GLY A 73 40.78 6.29 65.06
C GLY A 73 41.83 5.45 65.82
N ALA A 74 42.93 5.02 65.20
CA ALA A 74 44.02 4.31 65.86
C ALA A 74 45.24 5.22 66.17
N PRO A 75 46.05 4.91 67.21
CA PRO A 75 47.24 5.69 67.55
C PRO A 75 48.27 5.67 66.41
N ARG A 76 48.91 6.82 66.15
CA ARG A 76 49.96 6.95 65.12
C ARG A 76 51.29 6.46 65.69
N PRO A 77 51.90 5.40 65.14
CA PRO A 77 53.24 4.99 65.55
C PRO A 77 54.30 5.96 65.05
N MET A 78 55.39 6.07 65.81
CA MET A 78 56.52 6.91 65.45
C MET A 78 57.65 6.04 64.90
N ILE A 79 58.25 6.50 63.81
CA ILE A 79 59.46 5.89 63.25
C ILE A 79 60.63 6.57 63.95
N THR A 80 61.39 5.81 64.75
CA THR A 80 62.46 6.35 65.60
C THR A 80 63.83 6.29 64.95
N ALA A 81 64.06 5.30 64.10
CA ALA A 81 65.31 5.12 63.38
C ALA A 81 65.06 4.52 61.98
N VAL A 82 65.91 4.87 61.02
CA VAL A 82 65.95 4.26 59.69
C VAL A 82 67.39 3.88 59.41
N THR A 83 67.65 2.60 59.14
CA THR A 83 68.99 2.12 58.79
C THR A 83 68.98 1.51 57.40
N ILE A 84 70.04 1.73 56.63
CA ILE A 84 70.23 1.05 55.34
C ILE A 84 70.93 -0.27 55.59
N VAL A 85 70.29 -1.36 55.19
CA VAL A 85 70.87 -2.70 55.18
C VAL A 85 71.37 -2.96 53.76
N PRO A 86 72.69 -3.20 53.56
CA PRO A 86 73.22 -3.52 52.23
C PRO A 86 72.72 -4.89 51.76
N ALA A 87 72.76 -5.13 50.44
CA ALA A 87 72.35 -6.41 49.87
C ALA A 87 73.20 -7.56 50.43
N GLY A 88 72.57 -8.69 50.77
CA GLY A 88 73.19 -9.85 51.38
C GLY A 88 72.39 -11.12 51.15
N THR A 89 72.60 -12.14 51.98
CA THR A 89 71.80 -13.38 52.01
C THR A 89 71.23 -13.57 53.41
N ASP A 90 69.97 -13.97 53.52
CA ASP A 90 69.34 -14.31 54.80
C ASP A 90 69.83 -15.66 55.36
N ALA A 91 69.34 -16.02 56.54
CA ALA A 91 69.76 -17.23 57.26
C ALA A 91 69.45 -18.54 56.50
N ASP A 92 68.52 -18.51 55.55
CA ASP A 92 68.13 -19.65 54.71
C ASP A 92 68.87 -19.66 53.36
N GLY A 93 69.81 -18.73 53.15
CA GLY A 93 70.64 -18.63 51.95
C GLY A 93 69.97 -17.91 50.78
N THR A 94 68.84 -17.23 51.00
CA THR A 94 68.13 -16.47 49.96
C THR A 94 68.75 -15.08 49.82
N PRO A 95 69.07 -14.62 48.60
CA PRO A 95 69.60 -13.28 48.40
C PRO A 95 68.54 -12.21 48.73
N VAL A 96 68.86 -11.33 49.68
CA VAL A 96 68.04 -10.19 50.11
C VAL A 96 68.64 -8.90 49.55
N PRO A 97 67.89 -8.13 48.72
CA PRO A 97 68.36 -6.84 48.23
C PRO A 97 68.58 -5.82 49.35
N SER A 98 69.36 -4.79 49.04
CA SER A 98 69.53 -3.62 49.88
C SER A 98 68.17 -2.99 50.22
N HIS A 99 67.96 -2.63 51.48
CA HIS A 99 66.66 -2.11 51.96
C HIS A 99 66.81 -1.19 53.17
N PHE A 100 65.75 -0.47 53.51
CA PHE A 100 65.67 0.29 54.75
C PHE A 100 65.00 -0.54 55.84
N THR A 101 65.61 -0.62 57.03
CA THR A 101 64.93 -1.09 58.24
C THR A 101 64.45 0.12 59.03
N LEU A 102 63.13 0.26 59.19
CA LEU A 102 62.48 1.28 60.00
C LEU A 102 62.18 0.70 61.39
N THR A 103 62.70 1.30 62.45
CA THR A 103 62.35 0.94 63.83
C THR A 103 61.10 1.68 64.26
N LEU A 104 60.08 0.93 64.68
CA LEU A 104 58.79 1.47 65.10
C LEU A 104 58.66 1.48 66.62
N ASP A 105 58.20 2.60 67.17
CA ASP A 105 57.86 2.74 68.60
C ASP A 105 56.38 3.13 68.79
N GLY A 106 55.78 2.64 69.87
CA GLY A 106 54.38 2.86 70.25
C GLY A 106 53.49 1.60 70.25
N ALA A 107 52.29 1.72 70.85
CA ALA A 107 51.31 0.64 70.90
C ALA A 107 50.69 0.38 69.50
N LEU A 108 51.09 -0.72 68.88
CA LEU A 108 50.74 -1.08 67.50
C LEU A 108 49.74 -2.23 67.45
N PRO A 109 48.42 -1.97 67.29
CA PRO A 109 47.45 -3.04 67.12
C PRO A 109 47.70 -3.82 65.82
N GLY A 110 48.18 -5.07 65.94
CA GLY A 110 48.64 -5.92 64.83
C GLY A 110 47.57 -6.41 63.82
N ARG A 111 46.39 -5.78 63.78
CA ARG A 111 45.31 -6.10 62.83
C ARG A 111 44.92 -4.92 61.92
N GLY A 112 45.52 -3.73 62.09
CA GLY A 112 45.27 -2.57 61.24
C GLY A 112 46.12 -2.57 59.96
N VAL A 113 45.56 -2.07 58.85
CA VAL A 113 46.33 -1.68 57.66
C VAL A 113 46.86 -0.27 57.88
N TYR A 114 48.17 -0.10 57.76
CA TYR A 114 48.86 1.17 57.86
C TYR A 114 49.26 1.63 56.47
N GLN A 115 49.32 2.93 56.22
CA GLN A 115 49.87 3.49 54.98
C GLN A 115 51.23 4.10 55.30
N LEU A 116 52.29 3.45 54.84
CA LEU A 116 53.63 4.02 54.85
C LEU A 116 53.70 5.08 53.75
N ARG A 117 54.18 6.27 54.11
CA ARG A 117 54.46 7.36 53.18
C ARG A 117 55.93 7.73 53.30
N LEU A 118 56.57 7.91 52.15
CA LEU A 118 57.85 8.58 52.02
C LEU A 118 57.62 10.03 51.58
N ASP A 119 58.30 11.00 52.20
CA ASP A 119 58.29 12.40 51.76
C ASP A 119 59.24 12.59 50.56
N PRO A 120 58.73 12.96 49.37
CA PRO A 120 59.56 13.11 48.17
C PRO A 120 60.42 14.39 48.15
N ALA A 121 60.35 15.26 49.16
CA ALA A 121 61.02 16.57 49.14
C ALA A 121 62.53 16.48 48.78
N GLY A 122 62.88 17.03 47.61
CA GLY A 122 64.25 17.16 47.10
C GLY A 122 64.80 15.98 46.30
N LEU A 123 63.94 15.05 45.81
CA LEU A 123 64.36 13.79 45.18
C LEU A 123 63.47 13.40 43.97
N ASP A 124 64.03 12.59 43.06
CA ASP A 124 63.36 12.05 41.85
C ASP A 124 62.62 10.74 42.17
N VAL A 125 61.59 10.83 43.02
CA VAL A 125 60.74 9.69 43.46
C VAL A 125 59.40 9.75 42.72
N ASP A 126 58.94 8.61 42.17
CA ASP A 126 57.64 8.52 41.49
C ASP A 126 56.50 8.93 42.47
N PRO A 127 55.74 10.02 42.19
CA PRO A 127 54.67 10.51 43.06
C PRO A 127 53.59 9.48 43.34
N LEU A 128 53.34 8.53 42.42
CA LEU A 128 52.36 7.46 42.61
C LEU A 128 52.88 6.33 43.50
N ARG A 129 54.19 6.29 43.78
CA ARG A 129 54.87 5.24 44.57
C ARG A 129 55.49 5.75 45.87
N ILE A 130 55.07 6.94 46.34
CA ILE A 130 55.43 7.47 47.66
C ILE A 130 54.61 6.85 48.80
N HIS A 131 53.57 6.07 48.47
CA HIS A 131 52.67 5.44 49.44
C HIS A 131 52.64 3.92 49.27
N LEU A 132 52.74 3.18 50.39
CA LEU A 132 52.65 1.73 50.41
C LEU A 132 51.77 1.27 51.60
N PRO A 133 50.70 0.50 51.37
CA PRO A 133 49.96 -0.12 52.45
C PRO A 133 50.79 -1.25 53.07
N VAL A 134 50.90 -1.25 54.40
CA VAL A 134 51.69 -2.20 55.19
C VAL A 134 50.81 -2.75 56.31
N ARG A 135 50.90 -4.06 56.57
CA ARG A 135 50.30 -4.70 57.74
C ARG A 135 51.38 -5.02 58.75
N LEU A 136 51.26 -4.48 59.96
CA LEU A 136 52.24 -4.68 61.02
C LEU A 136 51.98 -5.95 61.83
N ARG A 137 52.03 -7.10 61.16
CA ARG A 137 51.81 -8.42 61.78
C ARG A 137 53.17 -9.11 61.95
N PRO A 138 53.75 -9.11 63.15
CA PRO A 138 54.84 -10.02 63.45
C PRO A 138 54.25 -11.41 63.66
N GLU A 139 54.97 -12.42 63.20
CA GLU A 139 54.57 -13.83 63.27
C GLU A 139 54.24 -14.21 64.72
N CYS A 140 52.96 -14.45 64.98
CA CYS A 140 52.50 -14.92 66.28
C CYS A 140 52.75 -16.43 66.33
N GLY A 141 53.81 -16.83 67.04
CA GLY A 141 53.85 -18.08 67.77
C GLY A 141 53.01 -18.04 69.04
N ASP A 142 51.76 -17.55 68.97
CA ASP A 142 50.86 -17.40 70.15
C ASP A 142 49.36 -17.37 69.76
N ILE A 143 48.86 -18.28 68.93
CA ILE A 143 47.42 -18.59 68.86
C ILE A 143 47.25 -20.11 68.69
N ALA A 144 46.59 -20.74 69.67
CA ALA A 144 46.27 -22.16 69.72
C ALA A 144 45.39 -22.64 68.55
N ASP A 145 45.55 -23.92 68.23
CA ASP A 145 44.92 -24.67 67.14
C ASP A 145 43.39 -24.52 67.01
N CYS A 146 42.94 -24.64 65.75
CA CYS A 146 41.55 -24.81 65.28
C CYS A 146 40.71 -23.53 65.07
N VAL A 147 40.85 -22.90 63.89
CA VAL A 147 39.74 -22.16 63.28
C VAL A 147 39.00 -23.15 62.37
N GLU A 148 37.76 -23.51 62.73
CA GLU A 148 36.86 -24.23 61.82
C GLU A 148 36.72 -23.46 60.50
N ALA A 149 36.97 -24.14 59.38
CA ALA A 149 36.65 -23.58 58.07
C ALA A 149 35.13 -23.35 58.00
N PRO A 150 34.65 -22.16 57.62
CA PRO A 150 33.21 -21.95 57.48
C PRO A 150 32.66 -22.92 56.43
N PRO A 151 31.44 -23.47 56.62
CA PRO A 151 30.85 -24.40 55.67
C PRO A 151 30.78 -23.77 54.26
N PRO A 152 30.87 -24.59 53.18
CA PRO A 152 30.73 -24.08 51.82
C PRO A 152 29.41 -23.33 51.70
N ARG A 153 29.44 -22.11 51.14
CA ARG A 153 28.20 -21.33 50.95
C ARG A 153 27.22 -22.15 50.11
N PRO A 154 25.94 -22.24 50.49
CA PRO A 154 24.94 -22.92 49.68
C PRO A 154 24.87 -22.28 48.29
N ALA A 155 24.64 -23.09 47.26
CA ALA A 155 24.42 -22.58 45.91
C ALA A 155 23.23 -21.63 45.94
N LEU A 156 23.46 -20.37 45.58
CA LEU A 156 22.42 -19.36 45.56
C LEU A 156 21.41 -19.74 44.46
N THR A 157 20.12 -19.87 44.81
CA THR A 157 19.04 -20.10 43.84
C THR A 157 18.72 -18.76 43.18
N PRO A 158 18.81 -18.61 41.84
CA PRO A 158 18.53 -17.34 41.19
C PRO A 158 17.14 -16.82 41.58
N PRO A 159 16.96 -15.49 41.68
CA PRO A 159 15.66 -14.91 41.98
C PRO A 159 14.62 -15.28 40.91
N ASP A 160 13.36 -15.36 41.32
CA ASP A 160 12.24 -15.65 40.43
C ASP A 160 11.91 -14.39 39.63
N TYR A 161 12.45 -14.30 38.41
CA TYR A 161 12.23 -13.13 37.57
C TYR A 161 10.80 -13.08 37.04
N ASP A 162 10.18 -11.91 37.11
CA ASP A 162 8.92 -11.68 36.41
C ASP A 162 9.12 -11.72 34.90
N THR A 163 8.75 -12.85 34.29
CA THR A 163 8.82 -13.06 32.83
C THR A 163 7.85 -12.18 32.03
N LEU A 164 6.94 -11.45 32.69
CA LEU A 164 6.01 -10.51 32.08
C LEU A 164 6.50 -9.05 32.19
N ALA A 165 7.64 -8.80 32.83
CA ALA A 165 8.22 -7.46 32.93
C ALA A 165 8.53 -6.89 31.53
N ARG A 166 7.94 -5.73 31.22
CA ARG A 166 8.08 -5.07 29.92
C ARG A 166 8.34 -3.57 29.99
N ASP A 167 7.94 -2.92 31.08
CA ASP A 167 8.12 -1.48 31.27
C ASP A 167 9.40 -1.17 32.05
N TYR A 168 9.84 0.09 31.97
CA TYR A 168 11.07 0.53 32.63
C TYR A 168 11.13 0.19 34.13
N PRO A 169 10.09 0.45 34.96
CA PRO A 169 10.14 0.13 36.38
C PRO A 169 10.30 -1.37 36.65
N ALA A 170 9.53 -2.24 35.99
CA ALA A 170 9.61 -3.68 36.22
C ALA A 170 10.95 -4.25 35.75
N LEU A 171 11.47 -3.80 34.60
CA LEU A 171 12.78 -4.21 34.11
C LEU A 171 13.91 -3.74 35.02
N ARG A 172 13.84 -2.50 35.51
CA ARG A 172 14.80 -1.94 36.47
C ARG A 172 14.77 -2.74 37.78
N ASP A 173 13.59 -3.01 38.32
CA ASP A 173 13.45 -3.74 39.59
C ASP A 173 13.96 -5.19 39.45
N MET A 174 13.68 -5.86 38.32
CA MET A 174 14.22 -7.18 37.99
C MET A 174 15.76 -7.17 37.90
N LEU A 175 16.35 -6.15 37.27
CA LEU A 175 17.80 -6.00 37.17
C LEU A 175 18.45 -5.67 38.53
N ILE A 176 17.80 -4.87 39.38
CA ILE A 176 18.25 -4.57 40.74
C ILE A 176 18.14 -5.82 41.63
N GLU A 177 17.08 -6.62 41.49
CA GLU A 177 16.94 -7.88 42.20
C GLU A 177 18.07 -8.84 41.82
N ARG A 178 18.41 -8.89 40.52
CA ARG A 178 19.58 -9.63 40.04
C ARG A 178 20.89 -9.08 40.62
N LEU A 179 21.05 -7.76 40.69
CA LEU A 179 22.24 -7.14 41.27
C LEU A 179 22.39 -7.49 42.75
N ARG A 180 21.33 -7.34 43.55
CA ARG A 180 21.30 -7.70 44.98
C ARG A 180 21.61 -9.17 45.22
N PHE A 181 21.18 -10.02 44.30
CA PHE A 181 21.48 -11.45 44.36
C PHE A 181 22.97 -11.75 44.12
N LEU A 182 23.60 -11.08 43.14
CA LEU A 182 25.01 -11.27 42.81
C LEU A 182 25.96 -10.60 43.81
N ASP A 183 25.58 -9.41 44.28
CA ASP A 183 26.30 -8.63 45.29
C ASP A 183 25.31 -8.03 46.31
N PRO A 184 25.11 -8.67 47.47
CA PRO A 184 24.26 -8.15 48.52
C PRO A 184 24.73 -6.82 49.12
N ALA A 185 25.99 -6.42 48.87
CA ALA A 185 26.57 -5.17 49.35
C ALA A 185 26.58 -4.05 48.29
N ALA A 186 25.95 -4.28 47.13
CA ALA A 186 25.89 -3.30 46.04
C ALA A 186 25.28 -1.97 46.51
N ASP A 187 25.88 -0.85 46.09
CA ASP A 187 25.34 0.47 46.30
C ASP A 187 24.15 0.71 45.35
N LEU A 188 23.03 1.17 45.91
CA LEU A 188 21.80 1.48 45.18
C LEU A 188 21.48 2.97 45.26
N SER A 189 22.48 3.79 45.58
CA SER A 189 22.37 5.23 45.57
C SER A 189 22.27 5.74 44.12
N ALA A 190 21.48 6.80 43.91
CA ALA A 190 21.29 7.41 42.59
C ALA A 190 22.58 7.81 41.85
N PRO A 191 23.68 8.26 42.50
CA PRO A 191 24.92 8.56 41.79
C PRO A 191 25.79 7.32 41.48
N ASP A 192 25.39 6.12 41.87
CA ASP A 192 26.16 4.90 41.57
C ASP A 192 26.17 4.59 40.06
N LEU A 193 27.36 4.31 39.53
CA LEU A 193 27.54 4.06 38.09
C LEU A 193 26.92 2.73 37.65
N VAL A 194 26.95 1.70 38.51
CA VAL A 194 26.35 0.39 38.21
C VAL A 194 24.84 0.55 38.14
N LEU A 195 24.23 1.23 39.12
CA LEU A 195 22.80 1.55 39.09
C LEU A 195 22.44 2.34 37.83
N THR A 196 23.17 3.42 37.53
CA THR A 196 22.94 4.25 36.33
C THR A 196 23.01 3.40 35.04
N THR A 197 23.93 2.43 34.98
CA THR A 197 24.06 1.52 33.83
C THR A 197 22.88 0.57 33.73
N LEU A 198 22.39 0.02 34.86
CA LEU A 198 21.19 -0.81 34.88
C LEU A 198 19.94 -0.04 34.46
N GLU A 199 19.81 1.22 34.88
CA GLU A 199 18.75 2.11 34.44
C GLU A 199 18.80 2.35 32.92
N LEU A 200 19.99 2.53 32.35
CA LEU A 200 20.16 2.63 30.90
C LEU A 200 19.72 1.35 30.17
N PHE A 201 20.08 0.17 30.69
CA PHE A 201 19.64 -1.11 30.13
C PHE A 201 18.13 -1.35 30.27
N ALA A 202 17.55 -0.99 31.42
CA ALA A 202 16.10 -1.05 31.63
C ALA A 202 15.37 -0.13 30.63
N HIS A 203 15.90 1.07 30.40
CA HIS A 203 15.35 2.01 29.43
C HIS A 203 15.45 1.49 27.99
N LEU A 204 16.61 0.92 27.61
CA LEU A 204 16.77 0.27 26.31
C LEU A 204 15.81 -0.93 26.16
N GLY A 205 15.65 -1.72 27.22
CA GLY A 205 14.72 -2.84 27.26
C GLY A 205 13.27 -2.41 27.05
N ASP A 206 12.84 -1.33 27.70
CA ASP A 206 11.50 -0.73 27.53
C ASP A 206 11.29 -0.28 26.07
N LEU A 207 12.25 0.44 25.47
CA LEU A 207 12.19 0.82 24.06
C LEU A 207 12.10 -0.38 23.10
N LEU A 208 12.84 -1.46 23.39
CA LEU A 208 12.79 -2.69 22.60
C LEU A 208 11.45 -3.42 22.76
N HIS A 209 10.88 -3.48 23.96
CA HIS A 209 9.55 -4.07 24.20
C HIS A 209 8.45 -3.26 23.52
N TYR A 210 8.50 -1.93 23.61
CA TYR A 210 7.59 -1.07 22.86
C TYR A 210 7.65 -1.33 21.36
N ARG A 211 8.87 -1.51 20.82
CA ARG A 211 9.08 -1.86 19.40
C ARG A 211 8.51 -3.24 19.07
N LEU A 212 8.75 -4.25 19.90
CA LEU A 212 8.22 -5.60 19.72
C LEU A 212 6.69 -5.62 19.70
N ASP A 213 6.04 -4.85 20.59
CA ASP A 213 4.58 -4.76 20.64
C ASP A 213 4.01 -4.09 19.39
N ARG A 214 4.68 -3.05 18.86
CA ARG A 214 4.32 -2.47 17.57
C ARG A 214 4.46 -3.45 16.41
N VAL A 215 5.56 -4.20 16.34
CA VAL A 215 5.76 -5.21 15.29
C VAL A 215 4.74 -6.35 15.40
N THR A 216 4.46 -6.80 16.63
CA THR A 216 3.48 -7.86 16.90
C THR A 216 2.07 -7.44 16.53
N THR A 217 1.72 -6.17 16.78
CA THR A 217 0.44 -5.57 16.37
C THR A 217 0.25 -5.67 14.85
N GLU A 218 1.30 -5.44 14.06
CA GLU A 218 1.27 -5.57 12.59
C GLU A 218 1.29 -7.03 12.09
N GLY A 219 1.65 -7.97 12.97
CA GLY A 219 1.80 -9.40 12.65
C GLY A 219 0.49 -10.13 12.35
N TRP A 220 -0.67 -9.61 12.76
CA TRP A 220 -1.97 -10.24 12.56
C TRP A 220 -2.94 -9.30 11.86
N LEU A 221 -3.74 -9.81 10.93
CA LEU A 221 -4.70 -9.00 10.16
C LEU A 221 -5.66 -8.22 11.07
N SER A 222 -6.17 -8.84 12.14
CA SER A 222 -7.14 -8.23 13.05
C SER A 222 -6.58 -7.06 13.85
N THR A 223 -5.27 -7.04 14.11
CA THR A 223 -4.61 -6.00 14.92
C THR A 223 -3.77 -5.03 14.09
N ALA A 224 -3.38 -5.40 12.87
CA ALA A 224 -2.50 -4.61 12.01
C ALA A 224 -3.11 -3.25 11.70
N ARG A 225 -2.37 -2.17 12.01
CA ARG A 225 -2.86 -0.79 11.85
C ARG A 225 -2.41 -0.18 10.53
N ARG A 226 -1.23 -0.58 10.03
CA ARG A 226 -0.69 -0.04 8.77
C ARG A 226 -1.35 -0.68 7.56
N ARG A 227 -1.59 0.14 6.53
CA ARG A 227 -2.15 -0.34 5.26
C ARG A 227 -1.23 -1.37 4.61
N ALA A 228 0.07 -1.11 4.61
CA ALA A 228 1.05 -2.01 4.02
C ALA A 228 0.98 -3.42 4.66
N SER A 229 0.81 -3.51 5.97
CA SER A 229 0.65 -4.78 6.69
C SER A 229 -0.66 -5.47 6.34
N VAL A 230 -1.78 -4.73 6.39
CA VAL A 230 -3.11 -5.26 6.03
C VAL A 230 -3.13 -5.76 4.58
N LEU A 231 -2.52 -5.02 3.65
CA LEU A 231 -2.37 -5.43 2.26
C LEU A 231 -1.58 -6.73 2.10
N ARG A 232 -0.51 -6.92 2.87
CA ARG A 232 0.28 -8.15 2.85
C ARG A 232 -0.54 -9.35 3.36
N HIS A 233 -1.27 -9.18 4.46
CA HIS A 233 -2.17 -10.20 4.99
C HIS A 233 -3.30 -10.53 4.02
N ALA A 234 -3.94 -9.51 3.44
CA ALA A 234 -4.99 -9.69 2.44
C ALA A 234 -4.48 -10.41 1.18
N ARG A 235 -3.26 -10.09 0.72
CA ARG A 235 -2.61 -10.80 -0.40
C ARG A 235 -2.39 -12.28 -0.08
N ALA A 236 -2.10 -12.65 1.17
CA ALA A 236 -1.92 -14.05 1.56
C ALA A 236 -3.20 -14.89 1.39
N VAL A 237 -4.37 -14.25 1.49
CA VAL A 237 -5.69 -14.87 1.24
C VAL A 237 -6.29 -14.48 -0.11
N ASP A 238 -5.46 -13.98 -1.05
CA ASP A 238 -5.87 -13.58 -2.40
C ASP A 238 -6.98 -12.51 -2.47
N TYR A 239 -7.18 -11.76 -1.38
CA TYR A 239 -8.19 -10.73 -1.27
C TYR A 239 -7.72 -9.41 -1.90
N PRO A 240 -8.41 -8.90 -2.93
CA PRO A 240 -8.06 -7.63 -3.56
C PRO A 240 -8.44 -6.47 -2.63
N VAL A 241 -7.47 -5.62 -2.34
CA VAL A 241 -7.68 -4.38 -1.59
C VAL A 241 -7.34 -3.23 -2.52
N TYR A 242 -8.28 -2.33 -2.74
CA TYR A 242 -8.11 -1.24 -3.68
C TYR A 242 -7.51 -0.02 -2.98
N PRO A 243 -6.42 0.56 -3.52
CA PRO A 243 -5.93 1.85 -3.07
C PRO A 243 -6.90 2.96 -3.51
N ALA A 244 -6.64 4.20 -3.07
CA ALA A 244 -7.39 5.33 -3.58
C ALA A 244 -7.20 5.44 -5.10
N ILE A 245 -8.30 5.58 -5.84
CA ILE A 245 -8.31 5.65 -7.30
C ILE A 245 -8.33 7.12 -7.72
N SER A 246 -7.48 7.51 -8.66
CA SER A 246 -7.43 8.86 -9.19
C SER A 246 -8.57 9.10 -10.18
N ALA A 247 -9.19 10.28 -10.07
CA ALA A 247 -10.18 10.71 -11.05
C ALA A 247 -9.54 10.91 -12.44
N ARG A 248 -10.35 10.80 -13.48
CA ARG A 248 -9.95 11.01 -14.88
C ARG A 248 -10.82 12.09 -15.49
N THR A 249 -10.23 12.83 -16.44
CA THR A 249 -10.93 13.82 -17.25
C THR A 249 -10.27 13.96 -18.61
N THR A 250 -10.89 14.71 -19.51
CA THR A 250 -10.28 15.20 -20.74
C THR A 250 -9.97 16.67 -20.57
N VAL A 251 -8.70 17.04 -20.77
CA VAL A 251 -8.24 18.43 -20.71
C VAL A 251 -8.03 18.96 -22.12
N GLN A 252 -8.55 20.15 -22.39
CA GLN A 252 -8.20 20.94 -23.56
C GLN A 252 -7.04 21.87 -23.22
N VAL A 253 -5.97 21.81 -24.01
CA VAL A 253 -4.92 22.83 -24.01
C VAL A 253 -5.30 23.89 -25.06
N VAL A 254 -5.30 25.15 -24.65
CA VAL A 254 -5.73 26.29 -25.47
C VAL A 254 -4.55 27.22 -25.67
N VAL A 255 -4.18 27.42 -26.92
CA VAL A 255 -3.13 28.36 -27.33
C VAL A 255 -3.78 29.67 -27.75
N ARG A 256 -3.33 30.79 -27.18
CA ARG A 256 -3.85 32.12 -27.48
C ARG A 256 -3.71 32.41 -28.97
N ARG A 257 -4.81 32.83 -29.59
CA ARG A 257 -4.83 33.18 -31.01
C ARG A 257 -4.08 34.48 -31.27
N ARG A 258 -3.55 34.64 -32.48
CA ARG A 258 -3.00 35.89 -33.01
C ARG A 258 -3.57 36.14 -34.41
N PRO A 259 -3.93 37.37 -34.78
CA PRO A 259 -4.40 37.68 -36.13
C PRO A 259 -3.36 37.28 -37.20
N GLY A 260 -3.78 36.61 -38.27
CA GLY A 260 -2.94 36.28 -39.43
C GLY A 260 -1.91 35.17 -39.22
N GLY A 261 -2.02 34.35 -38.16
CA GLY A 261 -1.16 33.20 -37.92
C GLY A 261 -1.81 32.11 -37.09
N ASP A 262 -1.21 30.91 -37.10
CA ASP A 262 -1.63 29.79 -36.24
C ASP A 262 -0.49 29.42 -35.28
N PRO A 263 -0.28 30.22 -34.20
CA PRO A 263 0.76 29.92 -33.22
C PRO A 263 0.56 28.53 -32.61
N ALA A 264 1.69 27.91 -32.27
CA ALA A 264 1.72 26.56 -31.75
C ALA A 264 2.45 26.52 -30.40
N ALA A 265 2.01 25.64 -29.50
CA ALA A 265 2.69 25.32 -28.26
C ALA A 265 2.98 23.83 -28.18
N THR A 266 4.08 23.44 -27.54
CA THR A 266 4.43 22.02 -27.38
C THR A 266 4.13 21.57 -25.96
N VAL A 267 3.20 20.63 -25.83
CA VAL A 267 2.86 19.94 -24.59
C VAL A 267 3.82 18.76 -24.43
N LEU A 268 4.48 18.65 -23.28
CA LEU A 268 5.36 17.54 -22.95
C LEU A 268 4.65 16.47 -22.11
N PRO A 269 5.13 15.21 -22.17
CA PRO A 269 4.72 14.16 -21.24
C PRO A 269 4.85 14.60 -19.77
N GLY A 270 3.73 14.58 -19.05
CA GLY A 270 3.66 14.95 -17.63
C GLY A 270 3.30 16.41 -17.35
N ASP A 271 3.11 17.25 -18.38
CA ASP A 271 2.61 18.61 -18.19
C ASP A 271 1.26 18.59 -17.46
N LEU A 272 0.98 19.64 -16.70
CA LEU A 272 -0.06 19.63 -15.69
C LEU A 272 -1.06 20.76 -15.89
N ALA A 273 -2.35 20.41 -15.94
CA ALA A 273 -3.44 21.35 -15.87
C ALA A 273 -3.89 21.58 -14.42
N THR A 274 -4.06 22.84 -14.01
CA THR A 274 -4.40 23.17 -12.61
C THR A 274 -5.25 24.43 -12.47
N ASP A 275 -5.82 24.62 -11.29
CA ASP A 275 -6.52 25.81 -10.82
C ASP A 275 -5.68 26.68 -9.84
N ALA A 276 -4.42 26.31 -9.59
CA ALA A 276 -3.53 27.06 -8.70
C ALA A 276 -3.25 28.49 -9.22
N PRO A 277 -3.09 29.50 -8.33
CA PRO A 277 -2.84 30.88 -8.73
C PRO A 277 -1.44 31.09 -9.33
N SER A 278 -1.28 32.08 -10.23
CA SER A 278 -0.03 32.33 -10.96
C SER A 278 1.11 32.87 -10.12
N SER A 279 0.81 33.50 -8.99
CA SER A 279 1.79 33.91 -8.00
C SER A 279 2.36 32.73 -7.20
N ALA A 280 1.80 31.52 -7.33
CA ALA A 280 2.27 30.36 -6.60
C ALA A 280 3.63 29.93 -7.15
N THR A 281 4.65 30.01 -6.29
CA THR A 281 5.97 29.43 -6.57
C THR A 281 5.89 27.90 -6.61
N GLN A 282 4.98 27.28 -5.87
CA GLN A 282 4.75 25.83 -5.88
C GLN A 282 3.24 25.55 -5.91
N ILE A 283 2.86 24.48 -6.59
CA ILE A 283 1.48 23.99 -6.61
C ILE A 283 1.15 23.41 -5.23
N SER A 284 0.16 24.01 -4.56
CA SER A 284 -0.29 23.53 -3.25
C SER A 284 -1.06 22.21 -3.39
N SER A 285 -1.09 21.42 -2.32
CA SER A 285 -1.88 20.18 -2.28
C SER A 285 -3.40 20.42 -2.32
N ALA A 286 -3.84 21.65 -2.06
CA ALA A 286 -5.24 22.06 -2.16
C ALA A 286 -5.68 22.36 -3.61
N ALA A 287 -4.74 22.61 -4.52
CA ALA A 287 -5.04 22.87 -5.92
C ALA A 287 -5.45 21.57 -6.64
N THR A 288 -6.46 21.67 -7.48
CA THR A 288 -6.83 20.60 -8.39
C THR A 288 -5.78 20.47 -9.46
N CYS A 289 -5.20 19.29 -9.60
CA CYS A 289 -4.12 19.02 -10.54
C CYS A 289 -4.47 17.81 -11.42
N PHE A 290 -4.37 17.97 -12.73
CA PHE A 290 -4.55 16.90 -13.71
C PHE A 290 -3.32 16.82 -14.60
N THR A 291 -2.58 15.71 -14.48
CA THR A 291 -1.44 15.41 -15.36
C THR A 291 -1.97 14.94 -16.70
N LEU A 292 -1.50 15.56 -17.78
CA LEU A 292 -1.84 15.20 -19.15
C LEU A 292 -1.15 13.88 -19.55
N ASP A 293 -1.93 12.97 -20.12
CA ASP A 293 -1.44 11.70 -20.65
C ASP A 293 -0.95 11.90 -22.09
N SER A 294 0.38 11.86 -22.26
CA SER A 294 1.02 11.85 -23.56
C SER A 294 2.31 11.04 -23.50
N ALA A 295 2.53 10.18 -24.50
CA ALA A 295 3.75 9.37 -24.61
C ALA A 295 4.94 10.15 -25.20
N ALA A 296 4.68 11.23 -25.94
CA ALA A 296 5.68 12.04 -26.63
C ALA A 296 5.28 13.53 -26.61
N PRO A 297 6.19 14.45 -26.94
CA PRO A 297 5.83 15.86 -27.16
C PRO A 297 4.74 16.00 -28.23
N VAL A 298 3.68 16.75 -27.95
CA VAL A 298 2.57 17.02 -28.88
C VAL A 298 2.44 18.50 -29.12
N THR A 299 2.41 18.90 -30.39
CA THR A 299 2.18 20.29 -30.80
C THR A 299 0.70 20.60 -30.87
N VAL A 300 0.26 21.62 -30.13
CA VAL A 300 -1.12 22.13 -30.09
C VAL A 300 -1.16 23.46 -30.82
N LEU A 301 -2.07 23.59 -31.78
CA LEU A 301 -2.26 24.80 -32.58
C LEU A 301 -3.35 25.69 -31.98
N SER A 302 -3.28 27.00 -32.21
CA SER A 302 -4.34 27.95 -31.79
C SER A 302 -5.66 27.73 -32.54
N SER A 303 -5.60 27.14 -33.73
CA SER A 303 -6.77 26.67 -34.49
C SER A 303 -7.56 25.60 -33.75
N TYR A 304 -6.93 24.81 -32.86
CA TYR A 304 -7.60 23.75 -32.11
C TYR A 304 -8.52 24.26 -31.00
N ALA A 305 -8.36 25.51 -30.57
CA ALA A 305 -9.15 26.09 -29.48
C ALA A 305 -10.66 26.02 -29.75
N GLU A 306 -11.07 26.32 -30.99
CA GLU A 306 -12.47 26.35 -31.41
C GLU A 306 -12.56 26.21 -32.94
N VAL A 307 -13.30 25.20 -33.40
CA VAL A 307 -13.45 24.88 -34.81
C VAL A 307 -14.93 24.90 -35.16
N ALA A 308 -15.29 25.57 -36.26
CA ALA A 308 -16.68 25.64 -36.70
C ALA A 308 -17.13 24.29 -37.30
N LEU A 309 -18.36 23.91 -37.00
CA LEU A 309 -19.05 22.83 -37.70
C LEU A 309 -19.60 23.38 -39.02
N TYR A 310 -19.42 22.63 -40.10
CA TYR A 310 -19.96 23.04 -41.39
C TYR A 310 -21.48 22.84 -41.42
N ASP A 311 -22.21 23.90 -41.72
CA ASP A 311 -23.67 23.98 -41.66
C ASP A 311 -24.36 23.74 -43.00
N TRP A 312 -23.59 23.45 -44.07
CA TRP A 312 -24.09 23.28 -45.44
C TRP A 312 -24.83 24.50 -45.98
N THR A 313 -24.63 25.68 -45.39
CA THR A 313 -25.41 26.91 -45.68
C THR A 313 -26.92 26.76 -45.43
N GLU A 314 -27.32 25.70 -44.70
CA GLU A 314 -28.72 25.42 -44.36
C GLU A 314 -29.15 26.18 -43.11
N HIS A 315 -30.45 26.46 -43.04
CA HIS A 315 -31.08 26.97 -41.83
C HIS A 315 -31.44 25.76 -40.95
N ASP A 316 -31.17 25.83 -39.64
CA ASP A 316 -31.38 24.75 -38.66
C ASP A 316 -30.64 23.41 -38.89
N ALA A 317 -29.44 23.44 -39.48
CA ALA A 317 -28.56 22.28 -39.54
C ALA A 317 -28.19 21.80 -38.13
N THR A 318 -28.41 20.51 -37.85
CA THR A 318 -28.04 19.88 -36.57
C THR A 318 -27.42 18.49 -36.79
N LEU A 319 -26.37 18.16 -36.04
CA LEU A 319 -25.91 16.78 -35.90
C LEU A 319 -26.88 16.05 -34.97
N THR A 320 -27.49 14.97 -35.45
CA THR A 320 -28.47 14.21 -34.69
C THR A 320 -27.84 13.28 -33.66
N VAL A 321 -28.63 12.87 -32.67
CA VAL A 321 -28.30 11.74 -31.79
C VAL A 321 -27.99 10.51 -32.66
N GLY A 322 -26.93 9.77 -32.32
CA GLY A 322 -26.45 8.63 -33.11
C GLY A 322 -25.46 8.99 -34.23
N ALA A 323 -25.16 10.28 -34.45
CA ALA A 323 -24.17 10.68 -35.46
C ALA A 323 -22.78 10.10 -35.15
N THR A 324 -22.08 9.68 -36.21
CA THR A 324 -20.73 9.07 -36.19
C THR A 324 -19.75 9.77 -37.12
N SER A 325 -20.15 10.91 -37.70
CA SER A 325 -19.29 11.75 -38.52
C SER A 325 -19.73 13.21 -38.46
N ALA A 326 -18.79 14.14 -38.60
CA ALA A 326 -19.04 15.57 -38.74
C ALA A 326 -18.12 16.17 -39.80
N VAL A 327 -18.51 17.31 -40.36
CA VAL A 327 -17.68 18.09 -41.27
C VAL A 327 -17.21 19.34 -40.52
N LEU A 328 -15.89 19.54 -40.47
CA LEU A 328 -15.24 20.64 -39.76
C LEU A 328 -14.67 21.63 -40.78
N VAL A 329 -14.76 22.91 -40.43
CA VAL A 329 -14.18 24.01 -41.21
C VAL A 329 -12.76 24.26 -40.72
N ARG A 330 -11.77 23.91 -41.54
CA ARG A 330 -10.35 24.09 -41.22
C ARG A 330 -9.94 25.54 -41.51
N PRO A 331 -9.16 26.18 -40.63
CA PRO A 331 -8.68 27.53 -40.89
C PRO A 331 -7.75 27.58 -42.11
N PRO A 332 -7.73 28.71 -42.84
CA PRO A 332 -6.98 28.86 -44.08
C PRO A 332 -5.45 28.82 -43.89
N THR A 333 -4.95 29.00 -42.67
CA THR A 333 -3.52 29.06 -42.31
C THR A 333 -2.82 27.72 -42.07
N ALA A 334 -3.44 26.57 -42.39
CA ALA A 334 -2.92 25.25 -41.98
C ALA A 334 -2.31 24.37 -43.11
N SER A 335 -1.35 23.52 -42.68
CA SER A 335 -0.70 22.36 -43.35
C SER A 335 -1.67 21.40 -44.05
N THR A 336 -1.20 20.36 -44.76
CA THR A 336 -2.13 19.45 -45.47
C THR A 336 -3.15 18.81 -44.50
N ALA A 337 -4.33 18.41 -45.01
CA ALA A 337 -5.44 17.93 -44.16
C ALA A 337 -5.05 16.79 -43.20
N GLY A 338 -4.12 15.92 -43.60
CA GLY A 338 -3.61 14.82 -42.76
C GLY A 338 -2.60 15.26 -41.69
N ASP A 339 -1.97 16.42 -41.84
CA ASP A 339 -1.03 16.99 -40.86
C ASP A 339 -1.76 17.81 -39.79
N TRP A 340 -2.94 18.37 -40.10
CA TRP A 340 -3.71 19.20 -39.18
C TRP A 340 -4.56 18.40 -38.18
N LEU A 341 -5.09 17.24 -38.58
CA LEU A 341 -5.80 16.35 -37.65
C LEU A 341 -5.52 14.90 -38.04
N VAL A 342 -4.95 14.16 -37.11
CA VAL A 342 -4.58 12.75 -37.32
C VAL A 342 -5.63 11.81 -36.72
N PRO A 343 -5.86 10.64 -37.34
CA PRO A 343 -6.57 9.55 -36.68
C PRO A 343 -5.94 9.21 -35.32
N GLY A 344 -6.77 8.96 -34.32
CA GLY A 344 -6.38 8.75 -32.92
C GLY A 344 -6.47 10.00 -32.05
N ALA A 345 -6.57 11.20 -32.63
CA ALA A 345 -6.80 12.42 -31.87
C ALA A 345 -8.20 12.45 -31.22
N LEU A 346 -8.31 13.13 -30.08
CA LEU A 346 -9.57 13.37 -29.41
C LEU A 346 -10.23 14.66 -29.95
N LEU A 347 -11.56 14.60 -30.13
CA LEU A 347 -12.41 15.70 -30.56
C LEU A 347 -13.56 15.83 -29.58
N ALA A 348 -13.92 17.06 -29.19
CA ALA A 348 -15.11 17.29 -28.37
C ALA A 348 -16.09 18.24 -29.03
N PHE A 349 -17.37 18.04 -28.75
CA PHE A 349 -18.46 18.92 -29.15
C PHE A 349 -18.99 19.65 -27.92
N GLU A 350 -19.02 20.99 -27.98
CA GLU A 350 -19.62 21.86 -26.98
C GLU A 350 -20.62 22.80 -27.63
N VAL A 351 -21.58 23.30 -26.86
CA VAL A 351 -22.51 24.34 -27.33
C VAL A 351 -22.13 25.67 -26.67
N VAL A 352 -21.97 26.71 -27.46
CA VAL A 352 -21.61 28.07 -27.02
C VAL A 352 -22.74 29.05 -27.33
N ALA A 353 -22.82 30.12 -26.55
CA ALA A 353 -23.67 31.26 -26.88
C ALA A 353 -23.09 32.05 -28.06
N VAL A 354 -23.97 32.64 -28.86
CA VAL A 354 -23.60 33.48 -30.01
C VAL A 354 -24.00 34.92 -29.72
N ASP A 355 -23.00 35.80 -29.62
CA ASP A 355 -23.21 37.23 -29.41
C ASP A 355 -23.46 37.98 -30.74
N ASP A 356 -22.82 37.52 -31.84
CA ASP A 356 -22.98 38.08 -33.18
C ASP A 356 -23.21 36.96 -34.21
N THR A 357 -24.45 36.86 -34.69
CA THR A 357 -24.89 35.83 -35.63
C THR A 357 -24.30 36.01 -37.04
N THR A 358 -24.02 37.25 -37.44
CA THR A 358 -23.41 37.53 -38.76
C THR A 358 -21.96 37.06 -38.75
N ARG A 359 -21.23 37.43 -37.70
CA ARG A 359 -19.85 37.02 -37.52
C ARG A 359 -19.69 35.50 -37.38
N GLN A 360 -20.62 34.85 -36.67
CA GLN A 360 -20.62 33.39 -36.58
C GLN A 360 -20.82 32.74 -37.95
N ARG A 361 -21.68 33.30 -38.81
CA ARG A 361 -21.88 32.79 -40.18
C ARG A 361 -20.63 32.95 -41.03
N ASP A 362 -20.02 34.13 -41.02
CA ASP A 362 -18.80 34.40 -41.80
C ASP A 362 -17.65 33.45 -41.41
N TRP A 363 -17.57 33.11 -40.12
CA TRP A 363 -16.62 32.14 -39.62
C TRP A 363 -16.95 30.70 -40.07
N ALA A 364 -18.23 30.29 -40.00
CA ALA A 364 -18.68 28.96 -40.47
C ALA A 364 -18.51 28.78 -42.00
N THR A 365 -18.61 29.85 -42.77
CA THR A 365 -18.38 29.87 -44.22
C THR A 365 -16.93 30.19 -44.60
N GLY A 366 -15.99 30.21 -43.64
CA GLY A 366 -14.57 30.44 -43.90
C GLY A 366 -14.24 31.76 -44.62
N THR A 367 -15.17 32.72 -44.66
CA THR A 367 -15.00 34.05 -45.26
C THR A 367 -14.26 34.99 -44.30
N GLN A 368 -14.31 34.69 -43.00
CA GLN A 368 -13.47 35.28 -41.98
C GLN A 368 -12.65 34.19 -41.28
N GLU A 369 -11.39 34.48 -40.95
CA GLU A 369 -10.53 33.54 -40.23
C GLU A 369 -11.10 33.16 -38.85
N THR A 370 -11.78 34.08 -38.15
CA THR A 370 -12.25 33.86 -36.77
C THR A 370 -13.45 34.72 -36.32
N ALA A 371 -14.26 34.14 -35.44
CA ALA A 371 -15.16 34.87 -34.55
C ALA A 371 -14.40 35.49 -33.36
N ALA A 372 -14.04 36.77 -33.49
CA ALA A 372 -13.82 37.76 -32.42
C ALA A 372 -12.64 37.73 -31.46
N ASP A 373 -12.31 36.61 -30.82
CA ASP A 373 -11.59 36.72 -29.55
C ASP A 373 -10.24 35.99 -29.51
N ASP A 374 -9.31 36.56 -28.73
CA ASP A 374 -7.98 35.97 -28.42
C ASP A 374 -8.10 34.59 -27.76
N TRP A 375 -9.23 34.33 -27.10
CA TRP A 375 -9.57 33.10 -26.37
C TRP A 375 -10.90 32.52 -26.86
N PRO A 376 -11.09 31.19 -26.78
CA PRO A 376 -12.35 30.56 -27.17
C PRO A 376 -13.54 31.00 -26.31
N ARG A 377 -14.75 30.92 -26.88
CA ARG A 377 -16.00 31.21 -26.19
C ARG A 377 -16.27 30.19 -25.09
N GLN A 378 -16.87 30.65 -23.99
CA GLN A 378 -17.23 29.77 -22.89
C GLN A 378 -18.43 28.87 -23.26
N PRO A 379 -18.41 27.58 -22.90
CA PRO A 379 -19.53 26.68 -23.15
C PRO A 379 -20.73 26.98 -22.25
N LEU A 380 -21.92 26.61 -22.71
CA LEU A 380 -23.13 26.66 -21.90
C LEU A 380 -23.09 25.59 -20.81
N ALA A 381 -23.17 25.99 -19.53
CA ALA A 381 -23.14 25.07 -18.40
C ALA A 381 -24.25 23.99 -18.42
N SER A 382 -25.36 24.25 -19.11
CA SER A 382 -26.47 23.30 -19.28
C SER A 382 -26.23 22.21 -20.33
N GLN A 383 -25.16 22.30 -21.12
CA GLN A 383 -24.83 21.39 -22.22
C GLN A 383 -23.42 20.83 -22.03
N PRO A 384 -23.25 19.64 -21.43
CA PRO A 384 -21.93 19.07 -21.18
C PRO A 384 -21.23 18.71 -22.49
N ALA A 385 -19.90 18.84 -22.50
CA ALA A 385 -19.10 18.43 -23.65
C ALA A 385 -19.19 16.91 -23.88
N GLN A 386 -19.32 16.49 -25.14
CA GLN A 386 -19.16 15.09 -25.53
C GLN A 386 -17.84 14.91 -26.28
N VAL A 387 -16.97 14.03 -25.75
CA VAL A 387 -15.66 13.70 -26.33
C VAL A 387 -15.77 12.42 -27.15
N VAL A 388 -15.11 12.38 -28.31
CA VAL A 388 -15.02 11.23 -29.21
C VAL A 388 -13.58 11.04 -29.70
N SER A 389 -13.25 9.80 -30.08
CA SER A 389 -11.96 9.42 -30.63
C SER A 389 -12.04 9.40 -32.17
N VAL A 390 -11.24 10.22 -32.84
CA VAL A 390 -11.25 10.31 -34.31
C VAL A 390 -10.65 9.05 -34.90
N THR A 391 -11.43 8.31 -35.67
CA THR A 391 -11.02 7.05 -36.32
C THR A 391 -10.51 7.24 -37.75
N ALA A 392 -11.05 8.23 -38.46
CA ALA A 392 -10.63 8.58 -39.82
C ALA A 392 -10.87 10.07 -40.09
N VAL A 393 -9.97 10.65 -40.89
CA VAL A 393 -10.05 12.02 -41.39
C VAL A 393 -9.91 11.98 -42.90
N THR A 394 -10.85 12.60 -43.60
CA THR A 394 -10.84 12.68 -45.07
C THR A 394 -11.03 14.12 -45.51
N PRO A 395 -10.29 14.60 -46.53
CA PRO A 395 -10.60 15.88 -47.14
C PRO A 395 -12.01 15.83 -47.71
N PHE A 396 -12.76 16.91 -47.52
CA PHE A 396 -14.12 17.04 -48.02
C PHE A 396 -14.20 18.28 -48.91
N THR A 397 -14.96 18.22 -49.99
CA THR A 397 -15.18 19.37 -50.87
C THR A 397 -16.67 19.46 -51.14
N ASP A 398 -17.27 20.60 -50.79
CA ASP A 398 -18.63 20.90 -51.17
C ASP A 398 -18.66 21.44 -52.63
N PRO A 399 -19.41 20.81 -53.55
CA PRO A 399 -19.55 21.31 -54.92
C PRO A 399 -20.11 22.74 -55.02
N LEU A 400 -20.90 23.19 -54.04
CA LEU A 400 -21.50 24.52 -54.03
C LEU A 400 -20.57 25.58 -53.43
N SER A 401 -19.60 25.17 -52.62
CA SER A 401 -18.58 26.03 -52.03
C SER A 401 -17.16 25.42 -52.14
N PRO A 402 -16.59 25.32 -53.35
CA PRO A 402 -15.31 24.65 -53.59
C PRO A 402 -14.10 25.39 -52.99
N GLY A 403 -14.27 26.65 -52.57
CA GLY A 403 -13.22 27.44 -51.91
C GLY A 403 -13.07 27.15 -50.41
N LEU A 404 -13.96 26.35 -49.81
CA LEU A 404 -13.91 26.02 -48.39
C LEU A 404 -12.88 24.93 -48.08
N ASN A 405 -12.12 25.15 -47.02
CA ASN A 405 -11.22 24.14 -46.47
C ASN A 405 -12.00 23.20 -45.52
N LEU A 406 -12.64 22.17 -46.06
CA LEU A 406 -13.44 21.23 -45.27
C LEU A 406 -12.72 19.90 -45.05
N ILE A 407 -12.89 19.35 -43.85
CA ILE A 407 -12.53 17.96 -43.55
C ILE A 407 -13.73 17.24 -42.98
N ARG A 408 -13.86 15.95 -43.31
CA ARG A 408 -14.84 15.06 -42.69
C ARG A 408 -14.13 14.12 -41.73
N VAL A 409 -14.62 14.09 -40.50
CA VAL A 409 -14.10 13.26 -39.41
C VAL A 409 -15.11 12.17 -39.07
N PHE A 410 -14.62 10.99 -38.68
CA PHE A 410 -15.43 9.82 -38.31
C PHE A 410 -15.02 9.27 -36.94
N TRP A 411 -15.96 8.72 -36.19
CA TRP A 411 -15.71 8.03 -34.92
C TRP A 411 -16.56 6.76 -34.77
N GLY A 412 -16.26 5.97 -33.75
CA GLY A 412 -16.90 4.66 -33.53
C GLY A 412 -18.38 4.77 -33.13
N ARG A 413 -19.18 3.75 -33.49
CA ARG A 413 -20.60 3.67 -33.08
C ARG A 413 -20.84 3.67 -31.57
N HIS A 414 -19.85 3.22 -30.79
CA HIS A 414 -19.92 3.20 -29.33
C HIS A 414 -19.77 4.60 -28.70
N GLU A 415 -19.26 5.57 -29.46
CA GLU A 415 -19.12 6.98 -29.08
C GLU A 415 -20.09 7.89 -29.87
N ALA A 416 -21.15 7.31 -30.44
CA ALA A 416 -22.14 8.08 -31.20
C ALA A 416 -22.74 9.21 -30.35
N LEU A 417 -23.09 10.34 -30.98
CA LEU A 417 -23.60 11.50 -30.24
C LEU A 417 -24.83 11.13 -29.41
N THR A 418 -24.81 11.49 -28.13
CA THR A 418 -25.89 11.23 -27.18
C THR A 418 -26.91 12.37 -27.15
N MET A 419 -26.48 13.56 -27.57
CA MET A 419 -27.28 14.77 -27.65
C MET A 419 -27.14 15.40 -29.05
N PRO A 420 -28.17 16.09 -29.56
CA PRO A 420 -28.06 16.80 -30.82
C PRO A 420 -27.15 18.03 -30.67
N VAL A 421 -26.33 18.31 -31.68
CA VAL A 421 -25.41 19.46 -31.70
C VAL A 421 -25.80 20.40 -32.84
N PRO A 422 -26.23 21.65 -32.57
CA PRO A 422 -26.60 22.59 -33.63
C PRO A 422 -25.37 23.03 -34.43
N CYS A 423 -25.43 23.00 -35.75
CA CYS A 423 -24.34 23.44 -36.65
C CYS A 423 -24.59 24.83 -37.19
N SER A 424 -25.85 25.17 -37.49
CA SER A 424 -26.25 26.52 -37.89
C SER A 424 -26.90 27.28 -36.73
N ILE A 425 -27.20 28.55 -36.98
CA ILE A 425 -27.96 29.41 -36.07
C ILE A 425 -29.31 29.69 -36.73
N ASP A 426 -30.42 29.54 -35.98
CA ASP A 426 -31.74 29.99 -36.44
C ASP A 426 -31.78 31.52 -36.48
N THR A 427 -32.20 32.09 -37.60
CA THR A 427 -32.18 33.54 -37.90
C THR A 427 -33.58 34.15 -37.99
N GLY A 428 -34.63 33.44 -37.59
CA GLY A 428 -35.96 34.03 -37.45
C GLY A 428 -35.92 35.31 -36.60
N ALA A 429 -36.60 36.37 -37.04
CA ALA A 429 -36.54 37.71 -36.44
C ALA A 429 -36.85 37.78 -34.93
N ASP A 430 -37.49 36.74 -34.37
CA ASP A 430 -37.83 36.59 -32.95
C ASP A 430 -36.75 35.89 -32.10
N HIS A 431 -35.67 35.33 -32.68
CA HIS A 431 -34.72 34.43 -31.98
C HIS A 431 -33.27 34.96 -31.84
N GLN A 432 -33.01 36.24 -32.10
CA GLN A 432 -31.66 36.81 -31.94
C GLN A 432 -31.16 36.79 -30.48
N ALA A 433 -32.05 36.82 -29.49
CA ALA A 433 -31.69 36.74 -28.08
C ALA A 433 -31.50 35.28 -27.66
N GLY A 434 -30.26 34.85 -27.43
CA GLY A 434 -29.94 33.50 -26.92
C GLY A 434 -29.62 32.46 -28.01
N ALA A 435 -29.21 32.91 -29.19
CA ALA A 435 -28.65 32.06 -30.24
C ALA A 435 -27.51 31.18 -29.71
N ARG A 436 -27.51 29.90 -30.10
CA ARG A 436 -26.52 28.91 -29.66
C ARG A 436 -26.06 28.07 -30.82
N VAL A 437 -24.78 27.70 -30.82
CA VAL A 437 -24.19 26.87 -31.88
C VAL A 437 -23.22 25.88 -31.26
N GLY A 438 -23.10 24.73 -31.89
CA GLY A 438 -22.13 23.70 -31.59
C GLY A 438 -20.77 24.04 -32.20
N VAL A 439 -19.72 23.85 -31.41
CA VAL A 439 -18.33 24.03 -31.82
C VAL A 439 -17.55 22.76 -31.54
N ALA A 440 -16.58 22.49 -32.40
CA ALA A 440 -15.60 21.43 -32.23
C ALA A 440 -14.39 21.96 -31.44
N ARG A 441 -13.93 21.19 -30.46
CA ARG A 441 -12.72 21.45 -29.66
C ARG A 441 -11.68 20.37 -29.95
N LEU A 442 -10.46 20.79 -30.28
CA LEU A 442 -9.31 19.93 -30.50
C LEU A 442 -8.22 20.27 -29.46
N GLY A 443 -7.04 19.65 -29.57
CA GLY A 443 -5.95 19.84 -28.59
C GLY A 443 -6.26 19.19 -27.25
N LEU A 444 -6.92 18.04 -27.30
CA LEU A 444 -7.46 17.35 -26.14
C LEU A 444 -6.54 16.21 -25.70
N PHE A 445 -6.37 16.08 -24.39
CA PHE A 445 -5.56 15.05 -23.77
C PHE A 445 -6.39 14.33 -22.71
N PRO A 446 -6.36 12.98 -22.65
CA PRO A 446 -6.74 12.28 -21.44
C PRO A 446 -5.88 12.78 -20.30
N ALA A 447 -6.45 12.94 -19.12
CA ALA A 447 -5.73 13.44 -17.97
C ALA A 447 -6.15 12.70 -16.70
N HIS A 448 -5.18 12.53 -15.80
CA HIS A 448 -5.34 11.84 -14.54
C HIS A 448 -5.10 12.80 -13.39
N HIS A 449 -5.98 12.75 -12.39
CA HIS A 449 -5.82 13.56 -11.20
C HIS A 449 -4.53 13.20 -10.50
N GLY A 450 -3.74 14.22 -10.16
CA GLY A 450 -2.47 14.09 -9.49
C GLY A 450 -1.35 14.91 -10.15
N LEU A 451 -0.23 14.99 -9.44
CA LEU A 451 0.99 15.69 -9.81
C LEU A 451 2.09 14.66 -10.06
N VAL A 452 2.77 14.74 -11.21
CA VAL A 452 3.99 13.95 -11.45
C VAL A 452 5.14 14.55 -10.68
N VAL A 453 5.82 13.73 -9.89
CA VAL A 453 6.96 14.11 -9.08
C VAL A 453 8.17 13.32 -9.54
N ASP A 454 9.23 14.03 -9.89
CA ASP A 454 10.56 13.45 -9.94
C ASP A 454 11.04 13.28 -8.50
N GLY A 455 11.12 12.02 -8.04
CA GLY A 455 11.68 11.69 -6.73
C GLY A 455 13.12 12.15 -6.60
N PRO A 456 13.72 12.09 -5.40
CA PRO A 456 15.12 12.42 -5.24
C PRO A 456 15.99 11.54 -6.15
N ALA A 457 17.16 12.05 -6.51
CA ALA A 457 18.14 11.32 -7.32
C ALA A 457 18.50 9.95 -6.72
N THR A 458 18.40 9.82 -5.39
CA THR A 458 18.60 8.58 -4.65
C THR A 458 17.51 8.43 -3.60
N LEU A 459 16.73 7.35 -3.67
CA LEU A 459 15.79 6.94 -2.63
C LEU A 459 16.52 6.39 -1.42
N VAL A 460 15.96 6.60 -0.23
CA VAL A 460 16.55 6.12 1.02
C VAL A 460 16.27 4.62 1.18
N PRO A 461 17.32 3.78 1.20
CA PRO A 461 17.19 2.36 1.54
C PRO A 461 16.81 2.20 3.01
N VAL A 462 15.94 1.24 3.32
CA VAL A 462 15.45 1.00 4.68
C VAL A 462 15.64 -0.46 5.04
N ASP A 463 16.19 -0.70 6.23
CA ASP A 463 16.31 -2.05 6.76
C ASP A 463 14.94 -2.56 7.25
N ARG A 464 14.59 -3.79 6.86
CA ARG A 464 13.26 -4.37 7.13
C ARG A 464 12.99 -4.60 8.62
N LEU A 465 14.02 -4.94 9.39
CA LEU A 465 13.90 -5.33 10.79
C LEU A 465 13.91 -4.11 11.71
N THR A 466 14.79 -3.16 11.41
CA THR A 466 15.08 -1.97 12.21
C THR A 466 14.28 -0.75 11.73
N GLY A 467 13.81 -0.71 10.49
CA GLY A 467 13.11 0.44 9.91
C GLY A 467 13.98 1.69 9.83
N LEU A 468 15.29 1.54 10.07
CA LEU A 468 16.28 2.59 9.99
C LEU A 468 16.85 2.66 8.57
N PRO A 469 17.42 3.81 8.18
CA PRO A 469 18.18 3.90 6.93
C PRO A 469 19.28 2.82 6.92
N ALA A 470 19.25 1.97 5.89
CA ALA A 470 20.32 1.00 5.65
C ALA A 470 21.45 1.67 4.85
N ASP A 471 22.68 1.17 4.94
CA ASP A 471 23.76 1.62 4.05
C ASP A 471 23.81 0.70 2.81
N PRO A 472 23.39 1.18 1.62
CA PRO A 472 23.40 0.36 0.41
C PRO A 472 24.81 0.04 -0.06
N ALA A 473 25.85 0.70 0.46
CA ALA A 473 27.24 0.39 0.13
C ALA A 473 27.75 -0.86 0.86
N VAL A 474 27.14 -1.20 2.01
CA VAL A 474 27.57 -2.31 2.86
C VAL A 474 26.60 -3.49 2.73
N ASP A 475 25.30 -3.23 2.60
CA ASP A 475 24.26 -4.24 2.63
C ASP A 475 23.53 -4.40 1.28
N GLU A 476 23.08 -5.63 1.00
CA GLU A 476 22.11 -5.88 -0.08
C GLU A 476 20.74 -5.38 0.38
N VAL A 477 20.35 -4.17 -0.04
CA VAL A 477 19.09 -3.55 0.39
C VAL A 477 17.95 -3.87 -0.57
N ALA A 478 16.86 -4.33 0.03
CA ALA A 478 15.67 -4.79 -0.66
C ALA A 478 14.53 -3.76 -0.65
N ASP A 479 14.47 -2.86 0.33
CA ASP A 479 13.34 -1.95 0.50
C ASP A 479 13.82 -0.49 0.46
N TYR A 480 13.11 0.35 -0.29
CA TYR A 480 13.41 1.76 -0.49
C TYR A 480 12.16 2.58 -0.20
N MET A 481 12.28 3.60 0.65
CA MET A 481 11.17 4.47 0.97
C MET A 481 11.07 5.59 -0.06
N MET A 482 9.86 5.77 -0.61
CA MET A 482 9.57 6.94 -1.44
C MET A 482 9.54 8.19 -0.57
N VAL A 483 9.61 9.37 -1.19
CA VAL A 483 9.57 10.63 -0.44
C VAL A 483 8.12 11.14 -0.42
N ALA A 484 7.64 11.61 0.73
CA ALA A 484 6.38 12.35 0.75
C ALA A 484 6.59 13.66 -0.01
N ALA A 485 5.71 13.99 -0.95
CA ALA A 485 5.82 15.18 -1.79
C ALA A 485 5.40 16.47 -1.05
N GLY A 486 5.95 16.67 0.15
CA GLY A 486 5.67 17.80 1.04
C GLY A 486 4.89 17.43 2.29
N PRO A 487 4.85 18.33 3.29
CA PRO A 487 4.18 18.10 4.58
C PRO A 487 2.64 18.06 4.50
N GLU A 488 2.04 18.54 3.41
CA GLU A 488 0.59 18.64 3.21
C GLU A 488 0.05 17.76 2.07
N ALA A 489 0.92 17.03 1.36
CA ALA A 489 0.50 16.12 0.30
C ALA A 489 0.07 14.78 0.91
N ALA A 490 -1.14 14.32 0.61
CA ALA A 490 -1.54 12.96 0.95
C ALA A 490 -0.52 11.97 0.37
N PRO A 491 0.03 11.01 1.14
CA PRO A 491 1.12 10.12 0.72
C PRO A 491 0.71 9.12 -0.40
N GLY A 492 -0.44 9.33 -1.02
CA GLY A 492 -1.05 8.46 -2.01
C GLY A 492 -0.41 8.64 -3.38
N LEU A 493 0.27 7.59 -3.82
CA LEU A 493 0.47 7.33 -5.24
C LEU A 493 -0.87 7.40 -5.99
N ALA A 494 -0.86 8.00 -7.18
CA ALA A 494 -1.98 7.95 -8.10
C ALA A 494 -2.22 6.52 -8.56
N HIS A 495 -3.48 6.08 -8.62
CA HIS A 495 -3.81 4.74 -9.10
C HIS A 495 -4.89 4.77 -10.17
N THR A 496 -4.74 3.88 -11.14
CA THR A 496 -5.78 3.57 -12.12
C THR A 496 -6.90 2.72 -11.50
N PRO A 497 -8.08 2.67 -12.14
CA PRO A 497 -9.09 1.66 -11.85
C PRO A 497 -8.44 0.27 -11.89
N GLY A 498 -8.60 -0.50 -10.80
CA GLY A 498 -7.91 -1.78 -10.60
C GLY A 498 -6.65 -1.72 -9.74
N GLY A 499 -6.28 -0.55 -9.21
CA GLY A 499 -5.26 -0.41 -8.17
C GLY A 499 -3.82 -0.50 -8.67
N ARG A 500 -3.55 -0.20 -9.94
CA ARG A 500 -2.17 -0.05 -10.43
C ARG A 500 -1.71 1.40 -10.25
N PRO A 501 -0.57 1.65 -9.57
CA PRO A 501 0.13 2.92 -9.66
C PRO A 501 0.19 3.45 -11.09
N TRP A 502 -0.15 4.73 -11.24
CA TRP A 502 -0.14 5.44 -12.51
C TRP A 502 1.18 6.20 -12.67
N GLN A 503 1.79 6.10 -13.86
CA GLN A 503 3.09 6.69 -14.19
C GLN A 503 4.17 6.50 -13.11
N LEU A 504 4.37 5.25 -12.66
CA LEU A 504 5.48 4.87 -11.80
C LEU A 504 6.61 4.28 -12.65
N ASP A 505 7.71 5.01 -12.78
CA ASP A 505 8.95 4.53 -13.39
C ASP A 505 10.04 4.47 -12.32
N VAL A 506 10.65 3.30 -12.18
CA VAL A 506 11.68 3.02 -11.18
C VAL A 506 12.94 2.62 -11.90
N THR A 507 14.01 3.37 -11.69
CA THR A 507 15.31 3.14 -12.32
C THR A 507 16.32 2.70 -11.28
N VAL A 508 17.01 1.59 -11.57
CA VAL A 508 18.18 1.12 -10.82
C VAL A 508 19.42 1.49 -11.60
N THR A 509 20.26 2.35 -11.03
CA THR A 509 21.57 2.69 -11.58
C THR A 509 22.62 1.83 -10.88
N LEU A 510 23.24 0.92 -11.63
CA LEU A 510 24.28 0.03 -11.13
C LEU A 510 25.58 0.80 -10.82
N PRO A 511 26.51 0.24 -10.01
CA PRO A 511 27.78 0.89 -9.68
C PRO A 511 28.64 1.24 -10.91
N ASN A 512 28.46 0.53 -12.02
CA ASN A 512 29.13 0.81 -13.29
C ASN A 512 28.47 1.95 -14.11
N GLY A 513 27.43 2.59 -13.58
CA GLY A 513 26.67 3.67 -14.24
C GLY A 513 25.55 3.21 -15.17
N THR A 514 25.39 1.90 -15.40
CA THR A 514 24.32 1.37 -16.26
C THR A 514 22.96 1.57 -15.61
N ARG A 515 22.01 2.15 -16.34
CA ARG A 515 20.63 2.35 -15.88
C ARG A 515 19.74 1.21 -16.39
N VAL A 516 19.00 0.59 -15.49
CA VAL A 516 18.09 -0.50 -15.77
C VAL A 516 16.73 -0.17 -15.17
N HIS A 517 15.66 -0.25 -15.97
CA HIS A 517 14.30 -0.08 -15.48
C HIS A 517 13.87 -1.30 -14.67
N ALA A 518 13.25 -1.07 -13.52
CA ALA A 518 12.66 -2.13 -12.71
C ALA A 518 11.23 -2.41 -13.18
N GLU A 519 10.95 -3.67 -13.53
CA GLU A 519 9.62 -4.09 -13.91
C GLU A 519 8.72 -4.15 -12.68
N ARG A 520 7.65 -3.36 -12.69
CA ARG A 520 6.68 -3.40 -11.61
C ARG A 520 5.80 -4.65 -11.71
N VAL A 521 5.71 -5.39 -10.62
CA VAL A 521 4.85 -6.58 -10.49
C VAL A 521 3.80 -6.39 -9.39
N THR A 522 2.71 -7.16 -9.42
CA THR A 522 1.67 -7.10 -8.38
C THR A 522 2.05 -7.91 -7.13
N SER A 523 2.84 -8.96 -7.32
CA SER A 523 3.41 -9.80 -6.28
C SER A 523 4.77 -10.29 -6.75
N MET A 524 5.72 -10.44 -5.82
CA MET A 524 7.04 -11.00 -6.11
C MET A 524 6.99 -12.42 -6.67
N LEU A 525 5.89 -13.15 -6.45
CA LEU A 525 5.67 -14.46 -7.08
C LEU A 525 5.54 -14.38 -8.61
N ARG A 526 5.26 -13.19 -9.16
CA ARG A 526 5.19 -12.93 -10.60
C ARG A 526 6.46 -12.26 -11.13
N ALA A 527 7.49 -12.10 -10.31
CA ALA A 527 8.76 -11.55 -10.74
C ALA A 527 9.41 -12.47 -11.78
N ALA A 528 9.99 -11.86 -12.81
CA ALA A 528 10.81 -12.60 -13.76
C ALA A 528 12.10 -13.11 -13.07
N PRO A 529 12.68 -14.23 -13.53
CA PRO A 529 13.97 -14.71 -13.02
C PRO A 529 15.13 -13.75 -13.33
N ALA A 530 15.01 -12.96 -14.40
CA ALA A 530 16.01 -11.99 -14.85
C ALA A 530 15.45 -10.56 -14.76
N GLY A 531 16.34 -9.61 -14.52
CA GLY A 531 15.97 -8.20 -14.33
C GLY A 531 15.54 -7.87 -12.91
N PHE A 532 15.32 -6.58 -12.65
CA PHE A 532 14.82 -6.09 -11.36
C PHE A 532 13.30 -6.06 -11.40
N SER A 533 12.65 -6.71 -10.45
CA SER A 533 11.20 -6.59 -10.25
C SER A 533 10.91 -5.84 -8.96
N VAL A 534 9.92 -4.96 -9.00
CA VAL A 534 9.53 -4.11 -7.86
C VAL A 534 8.05 -4.28 -7.52
N VAL A 535 7.75 -4.41 -6.22
CA VAL A 535 6.40 -4.33 -5.67
C VAL A 535 6.28 -3.05 -4.86
N VAL A 536 5.13 -2.40 -4.98
CA VAL A 536 4.80 -1.21 -4.21
C VAL A 536 3.90 -1.60 -3.05
N ASP A 537 4.30 -1.21 -1.85
CA ASP A 537 3.48 -1.30 -0.65
C ASP A 537 3.05 0.13 -0.26
N PRO A 538 1.83 0.56 -0.64
CA PRO A 538 1.32 1.86 -0.27
C PRO A 538 0.93 1.90 1.21
N ASP A 539 1.07 3.07 1.83
CA ASP A 539 0.69 3.34 3.21
C ASP A 539 -0.12 4.65 3.30
N ASP A 540 -0.85 4.83 4.39
CA ASP A 540 -1.69 6.02 4.61
C ASP A 540 -0.97 7.11 5.42
N GLU A 541 -0.05 6.72 6.30
CA GLU A 541 0.67 7.64 7.19
C GLU A 541 2.10 7.86 6.72
N LEU A 542 2.69 6.86 6.07
CA LEU A 542 4.05 6.90 5.57
C LEU A 542 4.08 6.92 4.04
N PRO A 543 5.17 7.40 3.43
CA PRO A 543 5.38 7.21 2.01
C PRO A 543 5.34 5.75 1.61
N ALA A 544 4.89 5.48 0.38
CA ALA A 544 4.91 4.13 -0.17
C ALA A 544 6.34 3.55 -0.17
N THR A 545 6.44 2.24 0.08
CA THR A 545 7.72 1.53 0.06
C THR A 545 7.85 0.73 -1.23
N LEU A 546 8.95 0.94 -1.95
CA LEU A 546 9.37 0.10 -3.07
C LEU A 546 10.14 -1.10 -2.52
N ARG A 547 9.70 -2.29 -2.88
CA ARG A 547 10.32 -3.53 -2.42
C ARG A 547 10.84 -4.30 -3.60
N PHE A 548 12.08 -4.74 -3.48
CA PHE A 548 12.83 -5.61 -4.36
C PHE A 548 13.10 -6.89 -3.57
N ARG A 549 12.92 -8.06 -4.21
CA ARG A 549 13.21 -9.40 -3.66
C ARG A 549 12.47 -9.85 -2.38
N THR A 550 11.96 -11.09 -2.45
CA THR A 550 11.87 -12.03 -1.31
C THR A 550 12.20 -13.45 -1.80
N GLY A 551 13.46 -13.89 -1.66
CA GLY A 551 13.84 -15.30 -1.85
C GLY A 551 14.47 -15.65 -3.20
N ALA A 552 14.01 -16.76 -3.79
CA ALA A 552 14.54 -17.39 -5.02
C ALA A 552 14.06 -16.73 -6.33
N LEU A 553 13.10 -15.80 -6.25
CA LEU A 553 12.52 -15.09 -7.39
C LEU A 553 12.78 -13.58 -7.25
N GLY A 554 13.17 -12.95 -8.36
CA GLY A 554 13.57 -11.55 -8.43
C GLY A 554 14.99 -11.26 -7.92
N LEU A 555 15.55 -10.14 -8.36
CA LEU A 555 16.88 -9.64 -7.95
C LEU A 555 16.71 -8.39 -7.09
N ALA A 556 17.51 -8.28 -6.02
CA ALA A 556 17.67 -7.01 -5.31
C ALA A 556 18.81 -6.20 -5.97
N PRO A 557 18.74 -4.87 -5.93
CA PRO A 557 19.84 -4.03 -6.37
C PRO A 557 21.15 -4.41 -5.66
N PRO A 558 22.26 -4.64 -6.39
CA PRO A 558 23.54 -4.95 -5.76
C PRO A 558 24.06 -3.77 -4.94
N ALA A 559 24.93 -4.05 -3.97
CA ALA A 559 25.53 -3.02 -3.13
C ALA A 559 26.21 -1.91 -3.97
N GLY A 560 26.02 -0.66 -3.54
CA GLY A 560 26.47 0.54 -4.25
C GLY A 560 25.57 1.01 -5.40
N SER A 561 24.44 0.35 -5.65
CA SER A 561 23.45 0.82 -6.64
C SER A 561 22.63 2.00 -6.13
N VAL A 562 22.24 2.88 -7.03
CA VAL A 562 21.35 4.02 -6.77
C VAL A 562 19.97 3.75 -7.35
N VAL A 563 18.94 3.79 -6.51
CA VAL A 563 17.54 3.63 -6.94
C VAL A 563 16.86 5.00 -6.97
N SER A 564 16.23 5.35 -8.08
CA SER A 564 15.41 6.55 -8.23
C SER A 564 14.03 6.19 -8.77
N ALA A 565 13.04 7.04 -8.54
CA ALA A 565 11.69 6.84 -9.05
C ALA A 565 11.05 8.16 -9.48
N ARG A 566 10.38 8.14 -10.63
CA ARG A 566 9.42 9.16 -11.06
C ARG A 566 8.03 8.59 -10.88
N TYR A 567 7.16 9.31 -10.20
CA TYR A 567 5.85 8.81 -9.82
C TYR A 567 4.81 9.91 -9.72
N GLN A 568 3.56 9.58 -10.01
CA GLN A 568 2.45 10.51 -9.82
C GLN A 568 1.87 10.37 -8.41
N ILE A 569 1.76 11.47 -7.70
CA ILE A 569 1.02 11.60 -6.44
C ILE A 569 -0.38 12.13 -6.72
N GLY A 570 -1.34 11.87 -5.84
CA GLY A 570 -2.69 12.41 -5.96
C GLY A 570 -3.66 11.33 -6.42
N ALA A 571 -4.56 10.97 -5.51
CA ALA A 571 -5.56 9.95 -5.71
C ALA A 571 -6.79 10.26 -4.86
N GLY A 572 -7.89 9.59 -5.14
CA GLY A 572 -9.10 9.69 -4.36
C GLY A 572 -10.12 10.68 -4.92
N PRO A 573 -11.14 11.03 -4.12
CA PRO A 573 -12.28 11.81 -4.58
C PRO A 573 -11.97 13.29 -4.76
N ALA A 574 -10.81 13.79 -4.32
CA ALA A 574 -10.41 15.19 -4.52
C ALA A 574 -10.33 15.57 -6.00
N GLY A 575 -10.07 14.61 -6.88
CA GLY A 575 -10.12 14.81 -8.33
C GLY A 575 -11.52 14.83 -8.93
N ASN A 576 -12.58 14.60 -8.15
CA ASN A 576 -13.95 14.65 -8.64
C ASN A 576 -14.44 16.11 -8.68
N VAL A 577 -14.06 16.82 -9.74
CA VAL A 577 -14.39 18.24 -9.94
C VAL A 577 -15.35 18.43 -11.11
N ALA A 578 -16.10 19.53 -11.12
CA ALA A 578 -16.94 19.91 -12.24
C ALA A 578 -16.10 20.17 -13.51
N ALA A 579 -16.74 20.19 -14.68
CA ALA A 579 -16.11 20.68 -15.90
C ALA A 579 -15.68 22.16 -15.75
N ASN A 580 -14.64 22.57 -16.47
CA ASN A 580 -14.11 23.94 -16.54
C ASN A 580 -13.59 24.51 -15.21
N VAL A 581 -13.02 23.68 -14.35
CA VAL A 581 -12.40 24.09 -13.08
C VAL A 581 -10.93 24.46 -13.28
N THR A 582 -10.16 23.62 -13.99
CA THR A 582 -8.78 23.96 -14.34
C THR A 582 -8.75 25.05 -15.39
N HIS A 583 -7.75 25.92 -15.32
CA HIS A 583 -7.64 27.06 -16.23
C HIS A 583 -6.18 27.42 -16.58
N ARG A 584 -5.19 26.69 -16.06
CA ARG A 584 -3.76 26.97 -16.24
C ARG A 584 -2.96 25.72 -16.57
N LEU A 585 -1.82 25.90 -17.21
CA LEU A 585 -0.88 24.84 -17.59
C LEU A 585 0.51 25.10 -16.99
N ALA A 586 1.09 24.08 -16.36
CA ALA A 586 2.43 24.10 -15.80
C ALA A 586 3.29 22.97 -16.40
N ARG A 587 4.61 23.20 -16.48
CA ARG A 587 5.58 22.22 -16.97
C ARG A 587 5.87 21.11 -15.97
N SER A 588 5.95 19.87 -16.48
CA SER A 588 6.14 18.65 -15.69
C SER A 588 7.38 18.63 -14.78
N THR A 589 8.45 19.35 -15.12
CA THR A 589 9.81 19.12 -14.59
C THR A 589 10.11 19.84 -13.27
N THR A 590 9.09 20.27 -12.53
CA THR A 590 9.33 20.88 -11.23
C THR A 590 9.56 19.79 -10.18
N ALA A 591 10.84 19.50 -9.90
CA ALA A 591 11.19 18.68 -8.74
C ALA A 591 10.54 19.26 -7.46
N ALA A 592 10.17 18.41 -6.51
CA ALA A 592 9.59 18.86 -5.25
C ALA A 592 10.52 19.89 -4.57
N GLY A 593 10.03 21.11 -4.35
CA GLY A 593 10.82 22.22 -3.81
C GLY A 593 11.30 23.27 -4.84
N VAL A 594 11.23 22.98 -6.14
CA VAL A 594 11.62 23.90 -7.23
C VAL A 594 10.42 24.75 -7.68
N PRO A 595 10.59 26.04 -8.06
CA PRO A 595 9.49 26.87 -8.52
C PRO A 595 8.86 26.39 -9.83
N CYS A 596 7.52 26.39 -9.91
CA CYS A 596 6.76 25.98 -11.09
C CYS A 596 7.07 26.85 -12.31
N ASP A 597 7.29 26.20 -13.45
CA ASP A 597 7.43 26.85 -14.74
C ASP A 597 6.04 26.94 -15.40
N TRP A 598 5.49 28.14 -15.36
CA TRP A 598 4.12 28.49 -15.72
C TRP A 598 4.04 28.91 -17.20
N LEU A 599 3.28 28.17 -18.02
CA LEU A 599 3.19 28.39 -19.47
C LEU A 599 2.20 29.49 -19.88
N ASP A 600 1.50 30.09 -18.92
CA ASP A 600 0.61 31.24 -19.13
C ASP A 600 1.35 32.59 -19.03
N VAL A 601 2.62 32.60 -18.61
CA VAL A 601 3.46 33.80 -18.54
C VAL A 601 4.28 33.94 -19.82
N CYS A 602 4.03 35.02 -20.58
CA CYS A 602 4.75 35.30 -21.82
C CYS A 602 6.27 35.44 -21.55
N ASP A 603 7.09 34.62 -22.21
CA ASP A 603 8.48 34.98 -22.49
C ASP A 603 8.55 36.03 -23.62
N ALA A 604 9.75 36.55 -23.90
CA ALA A 604 9.96 37.70 -24.81
C ALA A 604 9.48 37.47 -26.26
N ASP A 605 9.18 36.21 -26.64
CA ASP A 605 8.60 35.80 -27.94
C ASP A 605 7.09 35.41 -27.84
N GLY A 606 6.50 35.50 -26.64
CA GLY A 606 5.60 34.51 -26.02
C GLY A 606 4.16 34.32 -26.51
N VAL A 607 3.84 33.07 -26.82
CA VAL A 607 2.49 32.55 -27.07
C VAL A 607 1.89 32.11 -25.73
N ALA A 608 0.81 32.75 -25.29
CA ALA A 608 0.17 32.41 -24.02
C ALA A 608 -0.64 31.11 -24.16
N VAL A 609 -0.55 30.22 -23.16
CA VAL A 609 -1.24 28.92 -23.15
C VAL A 609 -2.05 28.75 -21.87
N THR A 610 -3.27 28.22 -21.99
CA THR A 610 -4.10 27.81 -20.85
C THR A 610 -4.55 26.36 -21.01
N ALA A 611 -5.08 25.75 -19.94
CA ALA A 611 -5.60 24.40 -19.99
C ALA A 611 -6.86 24.28 -19.12
N ARG A 612 -7.91 23.65 -19.65
CA ARG A 612 -9.18 23.44 -18.94
C ARG A 612 -9.70 22.03 -19.08
N ASN A 613 -10.34 21.48 -18.04
CA ASN A 613 -10.98 20.19 -18.12
C ASN A 613 -12.37 20.29 -18.78
N LEU A 614 -12.53 19.69 -19.96
CA LEU A 614 -13.80 19.71 -20.71
C LEU A 614 -14.88 18.87 -20.05
N THR A 615 -14.49 17.70 -19.57
CA THR A 615 -15.37 16.78 -18.86
C THR A 615 -15.22 16.97 -17.35
N PRO A 616 -16.24 16.64 -16.55
CA PRO A 616 -16.06 16.53 -15.11
C PRO A 616 -14.95 15.52 -14.79
N GLY A 617 -14.11 15.85 -13.81
CA GLY A 617 -13.25 14.85 -13.19
C GLY A 617 -14.12 13.80 -12.51
N SER A 618 -13.97 12.54 -12.90
CA SER A 618 -14.80 11.46 -12.38
C SER A 618 -14.04 10.16 -12.17
N GLY A 619 -14.61 9.24 -11.39
CA GLY A 619 -13.99 7.95 -11.06
C GLY A 619 -12.97 8.00 -9.92
N GLY A 620 -12.78 9.16 -9.28
CA GLY A 620 -11.99 9.27 -8.06
C GLY A 620 -12.70 8.58 -6.90
N ALA A 621 -12.04 7.65 -6.22
CA ALA A 621 -12.63 6.85 -5.16
C ALA A 621 -11.66 6.69 -3.98
N HIS A 622 -12.20 6.64 -2.76
CA HIS A 622 -11.40 6.36 -1.57
C HIS A 622 -10.76 4.97 -1.63
N ALA A 623 -9.63 4.81 -0.93
CA ALA A 623 -9.07 3.49 -0.68
C ALA A 623 -10.07 2.63 0.10
N THR A 624 -10.03 1.31 -0.09
CA THR A 624 -10.82 0.38 0.70
C THR A 624 -10.52 0.61 2.20
N PRO A 625 -11.55 0.85 3.04
CA PRO A 625 -11.36 1.02 4.47
C PRO A 625 -10.72 -0.23 5.10
N LEU A 626 -9.76 -0.04 6.01
CA LEU A 626 -9.04 -1.16 6.61
C LEU A 626 -9.96 -2.08 7.42
N ASP A 627 -11.00 -1.54 8.08
CA ASP A 627 -11.94 -2.33 8.86
C ASP A 627 -12.79 -3.27 7.97
N ASP A 628 -13.15 -2.84 6.77
CA ASP A 628 -13.81 -3.71 5.79
C ASP A 628 -12.87 -4.83 5.35
N VAL A 629 -11.59 -4.53 5.10
CA VAL A 629 -10.60 -5.55 4.76
C VAL A 629 -10.44 -6.56 5.90
N ARG A 630 -10.37 -6.12 7.16
CA ARG A 630 -10.24 -7.00 8.33
C ARG A 630 -11.44 -7.93 8.50
N ARG A 631 -12.65 -7.44 8.21
CA ARG A 631 -13.90 -8.22 8.26
C ARG A 631 -14.02 -9.20 7.11
N ASP A 632 -13.76 -8.74 5.89
CA ASP A 632 -14.15 -9.44 4.67
C ASP A 632 -13.03 -10.37 4.14
N ALA A 633 -11.76 -9.99 4.28
CA ALA A 633 -10.65 -10.80 3.76
C ALA A 633 -10.59 -12.22 4.34
N PRO A 634 -10.81 -12.47 5.65
CA PRO A 634 -10.86 -13.83 6.19
C PRO A 634 -12.02 -14.68 5.66
N GLN A 635 -13.08 -14.06 5.15
CA GLN A 635 -14.26 -14.77 4.61
C GLN A 635 -14.21 -14.87 3.08
N ALA A 636 -13.31 -14.15 2.41
CA ALA A 636 -13.27 -14.06 0.96
C ALA A 636 -13.05 -15.42 0.27
N TYR A 637 -12.21 -16.29 0.86
CA TYR A 637 -11.93 -17.61 0.27
C TYR A 637 -13.14 -18.55 0.31
N SER A 638 -14.05 -18.38 1.27
CA SER A 638 -15.28 -19.19 1.37
C SER A 638 -16.43 -18.58 0.56
N ALA A 639 -16.48 -17.24 0.46
CA ALA A 639 -17.53 -16.54 -0.28
C ALA A 639 -17.35 -16.62 -1.81
N VAL A 640 -16.10 -16.55 -2.30
CA VAL A 640 -15.80 -16.53 -3.74
C VAL A 640 -14.76 -17.61 -4.06
N PRO A 641 -15.18 -18.87 -4.23
CA PRO A 641 -14.25 -19.94 -4.59
C PRO A 641 -13.63 -19.65 -5.97
N ARG A 642 -12.32 -19.86 -6.11
CA ARG A 642 -11.60 -19.79 -7.40
C ARG A 642 -11.48 -21.15 -8.10
N ARG A 643 -11.70 -22.23 -7.35
CA ARG A 643 -11.75 -23.61 -7.85
C ARG A 643 -12.93 -24.31 -7.20
N ALA A 644 -13.56 -25.23 -7.93
CA ALA A 644 -14.66 -26.04 -7.41
C ALA A 644 -14.10 -27.29 -6.73
N VAL A 645 -14.20 -27.35 -5.40
CA VAL A 645 -13.78 -28.52 -4.61
C VAL A 645 -15.01 -29.32 -4.22
N LEU A 646 -16.05 -28.64 -3.73
CA LEU A 646 -17.34 -29.24 -3.42
C LEU A 646 -18.22 -29.24 -4.66
N THR A 647 -19.10 -30.23 -4.77
CA THR A 647 -20.11 -30.26 -5.84
C THR A 647 -21.01 -29.03 -5.79
N GLY A 648 -21.27 -28.49 -4.59
CA GLY A 648 -22.05 -27.26 -4.40
C GLY A 648 -21.40 -25.99 -4.95
N ASP A 649 -20.10 -26.00 -5.27
CA ASP A 649 -19.39 -24.83 -5.80
C ASP A 649 -19.61 -24.66 -7.31
N LEU A 650 -19.81 -25.78 -8.03
CA LEU A 650 -19.90 -25.83 -9.50
C LEU A 650 -21.02 -24.94 -10.10
N PRO A 651 -22.23 -24.86 -9.51
CA PRO A 651 -23.29 -24.01 -10.05
C PRO A 651 -22.91 -22.54 -10.14
N GLY A 652 -22.12 -22.03 -9.18
CA GLY A 652 -21.68 -20.63 -9.17
C GLY A 652 -20.84 -20.28 -10.39
N PHE A 653 -19.98 -21.19 -10.84
CA PHE A 653 -19.17 -21.01 -12.05
C PHE A 653 -19.99 -21.14 -13.34
N ALA A 654 -20.98 -22.04 -13.37
CA ALA A 654 -21.86 -22.17 -14.52
C ALA A 654 -22.71 -20.92 -14.77
N VAL A 655 -23.23 -20.27 -13.71
CA VAL A 655 -24.04 -19.05 -13.81
C VAL A 655 -23.24 -17.83 -14.28
N GLN A 656 -21.90 -17.83 -14.13
CA GLN A 656 -21.05 -16.76 -14.67
C GLN A 656 -20.96 -16.79 -16.20
N VAL A 657 -21.33 -17.89 -16.86
CA VAL A 657 -21.35 -17.97 -18.32
C VAL A 657 -22.55 -17.17 -18.85
N PRO A 658 -22.31 -16.17 -19.72
CA PRO A 658 -23.40 -15.38 -20.30
C PRO A 658 -24.45 -16.28 -20.95
N GLY A 659 -25.71 -16.07 -20.57
CA GLY A 659 -26.84 -16.86 -21.07
C GLY A 659 -27.36 -17.91 -20.08
N VAL A 660 -26.57 -18.35 -19.11
CA VAL A 660 -27.06 -19.28 -18.08
C VAL A 660 -27.92 -18.53 -17.07
N ARG A 661 -29.20 -18.89 -16.94
CA ARG A 661 -30.09 -18.26 -15.94
C ARG A 661 -29.88 -18.81 -14.55
N ARG A 662 -29.76 -20.13 -14.44
CA ARG A 662 -29.63 -20.89 -13.20
C ARG A 662 -28.81 -22.13 -13.42
N ALA A 663 -28.17 -22.62 -12.36
CA ALA A 663 -27.51 -23.91 -12.34
C ALA A 663 -27.75 -24.64 -11.02
N SER A 664 -27.66 -25.96 -11.05
CA SER A 664 -27.63 -26.86 -9.88
C SER A 664 -26.64 -27.97 -10.15
N ALA A 665 -26.08 -28.54 -9.08
CA ALA A 665 -25.12 -29.62 -9.19
C ALA A 665 -25.43 -30.72 -8.20
N ARG A 666 -25.21 -31.96 -8.63
CA ARG A 666 -25.26 -33.14 -7.76
C ARG A 666 -24.12 -34.07 -8.06
N ARG A 667 -23.74 -34.86 -7.06
CA ARG A 667 -22.81 -35.97 -7.24
C ARG A 667 -23.60 -37.17 -7.74
N SER A 668 -23.11 -37.81 -8.79
CA SER A 668 -23.67 -39.03 -9.36
C SER A 668 -22.59 -40.11 -9.47
N TRP A 669 -23.00 -41.35 -9.65
CA TRP A 669 -22.10 -42.49 -9.89
C TRP A 669 -22.22 -42.91 -11.35
N CYS A 670 -21.12 -42.95 -12.11
CA CYS A 670 -21.15 -43.39 -13.51
C CYS A 670 -21.03 -44.91 -13.68
N GLY A 671 -20.85 -45.65 -12.58
CA GLY A 671 -20.60 -47.10 -12.57
C GLY A 671 -19.19 -47.44 -12.08
N SER A 672 -18.20 -46.61 -12.41
CA SER A 672 -16.78 -46.86 -12.10
C SER A 672 -16.14 -45.79 -11.21
N TRP A 673 -16.60 -44.54 -11.27
CA TRP A 673 -16.15 -43.44 -10.41
C TRP A 673 -17.29 -42.43 -10.17
N PRO A 674 -17.14 -41.54 -9.18
CA PRO A 674 -18.09 -40.45 -8.98
C PRO A 674 -17.90 -39.34 -10.02
N VAL A 675 -19.00 -38.84 -10.57
CA VAL A 675 -19.05 -37.71 -11.52
C VAL A 675 -19.90 -36.60 -10.91
N ALA A 676 -19.47 -35.35 -11.06
CA ALA A 676 -20.33 -34.21 -10.73
C ALA A 676 -21.17 -33.83 -11.95
N VAL A 677 -22.49 -33.85 -11.79
CA VAL A 677 -23.44 -33.49 -12.83
C VAL A 677 -23.95 -32.09 -12.56
N VAL A 678 -23.74 -31.18 -13.51
CA VAL A 678 -24.18 -29.78 -13.43
C VAL A 678 -25.31 -29.57 -14.42
N ALA A 679 -26.52 -29.36 -13.91
CA ALA A 679 -27.66 -28.97 -14.72
C ALA A 679 -27.72 -27.45 -14.82
N TYR A 680 -27.96 -26.89 -16.01
CA TYR A 680 -28.09 -25.46 -16.23
C TYR A 680 -29.30 -25.13 -17.10
N GLU A 681 -29.88 -23.94 -16.90
CA GLU A 681 -31.00 -23.42 -17.70
C GLU A 681 -30.48 -22.39 -18.73
N PRO A 682 -30.56 -22.69 -20.05
CA PRO A 682 -30.09 -21.80 -21.12
C PRO A 682 -31.05 -20.63 -21.41
N PRO A 683 -30.60 -19.61 -22.17
CA PRO A 683 -31.41 -18.46 -22.52
C PRO A 683 -32.24 -18.75 -23.78
N ALA A 684 -33.55 -18.99 -23.62
CA ALA A 684 -34.50 -19.22 -24.73
C ALA A 684 -34.13 -20.40 -25.67
N PRO A 685 -35.09 -20.94 -26.45
CA PRO A 685 -34.85 -22.14 -27.25
C PRO A 685 -34.29 -21.81 -28.64
N ASP A 686 -33.19 -21.07 -28.76
CA ASP A 686 -32.39 -21.07 -30.00
C ASP A 686 -31.38 -22.24 -29.95
N PRO A 687 -31.48 -23.24 -30.85
CA PRO A 687 -30.56 -24.37 -30.90
C PRO A 687 -29.08 -23.97 -31.08
N ALA A 688 -28.80 -22.92 -31.87
CA ALA A 688 -27.43 -22.49 -32.14
C ALA A 688 -26.80 -21.81 -30.92
N GLU A 689 -27.55 -20.92 -30.27
CA GLU A 689 -27.14 -20.28 -29.01
C GLU A 689 -26.99 -21.32 -27.88
N SER A 690 -27.93 -22.26 -27.77
CA SER A 690 -27.89 -23.32 -26.76
C SER A 690 -26.64 -24.20 -26.89
N ALA A 691 -26.25 -24.58 -28.11
CA ALA A 691 -25.02 -25.35 -28.35
C ALA A 691 -23.75 -24.58 -27.98
N ARG A 692 -23.72 -23.27 -28.29
CA ARG A 692 -22.61 -22.37 -27.91
C ARG A 692 -22.51 -22.26 -26.39
N VAL A 693 -23.62 -22.01 -25.69
CA VAL A 693 -23.67 -21.92 -24.22
C VAL A 693 -23.23 -23.25 -23.60
N ALA A 694 -23.68 -24.39 -24.12
CA ALA A 694 -23.28 -25.71 -23.64
C ALA A 694 -21.76 -25.90 -23.64
N THR A 695 -21.11 -25.53 -24.75
CA THR A 695 -19.65 -25.62 -24.88
C THR A 695 -18.94 -24.66 -23.93
N GLN A 696 -19.45 -23.43 -23.77
CA GLN A 696 -18.90 -22.44 -22.84
C GLN A 696 -19.03 -22.88 -21.38
N VAL A 697 -20.18 -23.43 -20.98
CA VAL A 697 -20.41 -23.98 -19.63
C VAL A 697 -19.47 -25.14 -19.35
N GLN A 698 -19.37 -26.11 -20.27
CA GLN A 698 -18.46 -27.24 -20.10
C GLN A 698 -17.00 -26.75 -19.95
N SER A 699 -16.56 -25.82 -20.80
CA SER A 699 -15.21 -25.24 -20.74
C SER A 699 -14.94 -24.51 -19.42
N ALA A 700 -15.93 -23.75 -18.91
CA ALA A 700 -15.83 -23.06 -17.63
C ALA A 700 -15.70 -24.03 -16.46
N LEU A 701 -16.51 -25.11 -16.45
CA LEU A 701 -16.45 -26.15 -15.42
C LEU A 701 -15.15 -26.95 -15.48
N ASP A 702 -14.65 -27.26 -16.68
CA ASP A 702 -13.37 -27.94 -16.87
C ASP A 702 -12.17 -27.12 -16.39
N ALA A 703 -12.24 -25.78 -16.46
CA ALA A 703 -11.19 -24.91 -15.97
C ALA A 703 -11.10 -24.88 -14.43
N VAL A 704 -12.20 -25.13 -13.72
CA VAL A 704 -12.30 -24.97 -12.26
C VAL A 704 -12.35 -26.28 -11.48
N ARG A 705 -12.70 -27.40 -12.11
CA ARG A 705 -12.78 -28.71 -11.46
C ARG A 705 -11.44 -29.19 -10.91
N MET A 706 -11.50 -30.04 -9.90
CA MET A 706 -10.30 -30.75 -9.42
C MET A 706 -9.79 -31.74 -10.46
N ALA A 707 -8.46 -31.85 -10.57
CA ALA A 707 -7.84 -32.91 -11.36
C ALA A 707 -8.30 -34.29 -10.86
N GLY A 708 -8.60 -35.20 -11.79
CA GLY A 708 -9.15 -36.52 -11.47
C GLY A 708 -10.65 -36.57 -11.14
N THR A 709 -11.33 -35.43 -11.01
CA THR A 709 -12.80 -35.38 -10.93
C THR A 709 -13.38 -35.08 -12.30
N GLU A 710 -14.33 -35.90 -12.75
CA GLU A 710 -15.07 -35.64 -13.99
C GLU A 710 -16.31 -34.79 -13.69
N VAL A 711 -16.53 -33.76 -14.52
CA VAL A 711 -17.68 -32.88 -14.45
C VAL A 711 -18.39 -32.90 -15.79
N VAL A 712 -19.68 -33.17 -15.77
CA VAL A 712 -20.53 -33.20 -16.97
C VAL A 712 -21.61 -32.15 -16.83
N SER A 713 -21.71 -31.26 -17.81
CA SER A 713 -22.81 -30.30 -17.92
C SER A 713 -23.96 -30.87 -18.75
N LEU A 714 -25.20 -30.57 -18.34
CA LEU A 714 -26.41 -30.91 -19.09
C LEU A 714 -27.47 -29.82 -18.97
N VAL A 715 -28.35 -29.76 -19.96
CA VAL A 715 -29.50 -28.84 -19.93
C VAL A 715 -30.52 -29.34 -18.90
N ALA A 716 -31.02 -28.45 -18.07
CA ALA A 716 -32.04 -28.75 -17.08
C ALA A 716 -33.30 -29.33 -17.75
N THR A 717 -33.89 -30.34 -17.14
CA THR A 717 -35.09 -31.01 -17.65
C THR A 717 -36.33 -30.19 -17.28
N PRO A 718 -37.08 -29.64 -18.25
CA PRO A 718 -38.33 -28.96 -17.94
C PRO A 718 -39.39 -29.99 -17.53
N VAL A 719 -40.03 -29.78 -16.37
CA VAL A 719 -41.14 -30.58 -15.89
C VAL A 719 -42.40 -29.73 -15.94
N GLY A 720 -43.26 -30.02 -16.92
CA GLY A 720 -44.57 -29.37 -17.02
C GLY A 720 -45.45 -29.74 -15.82
N ILE A 721 -46.00 -28.74 -15.15
CA ILE A 721 -46.93 -28.92 -14.04
C ILE A 721 -48.34 -28.48 -14.44
N LEU A 722 -49.35 -29.11 -13.85
CA LEU A 722 -50.73 -28.68 -13.97
C LEU A 722 -51.19 -28.13 -12.62
N ILE A 723 -51.75 -26.93 -12.66
CA ILE A 723 -52.35 -26.27 -11.50
C ILE A 723 -53.78 -25.91 -11.86
N ALA A 724 -54.74 -26.50 -11.14
CA ALA A 724 -56.15 -26.15 -11.24
C ALA A 724 -56.59 -25.39 -10.00
N LEU A 725 -57.19 -24.21 -10.21
CA LEU A 725 -57.60 -23.27 -9.18
C LEU A 725 -59.09 -22.94 -9.35
N THR A 726 -59.81 -22.92 -8.23
CA THR A 726 -61.10 -22.26 -8.10
C THR A 726 -60.93 -21.01 -7.27
N VAL A 727 -61.27 -19.85 -7.83
CA VAL A 727 -61.05 -18.54 -7.21
C VAL A 727 -62.38 -17.81 -7.04
N CYS A 728 -62.69 -17.42 -5.81
CA CYS A 728 -63.84 -16.60 -5.47
C CYS A 728 -63.44 -15.12 -5.55
N LEU A 729 -64.20 -14.32 -6.30
CA LEU A 729 -63.96 -12.89 -6.48
C LEU A 729 -64.84 -12.05 -5.54
N TYR A 730 -64.33 -10.91 -5.09
CA TYR A 730 -65.14 -9.94 -4.34
C TYR A 730 -66.33 -9.43 -5.18
N PRO A 731 -67.50 -9.18 -4.55
CA PRO A 731 -68.66 -8.60 -5.24
C PRO A 731 -68.31 -7.29 -5.97
N GLY A 732 -68.68 -7.19 -7.25
CA GLY A 732 -68.40 -6.02 -8.09
C GLY A 732 -67.10 -6.07 -8.91
N SER A 733 -66.28 -7.11 -8.74
CA SER A 733 -65.09 -7.35 -9.56
C SER A 733 -65.48 -7.85 -10.96
N ASP A 734 -64.80 -7.35 -12.01
CA ASP A 734 -64.98 -7.84 -13.38
C ASP A 734 -64.28 -9.20 -13.57
N PRO A 735 -65.00 -10.27 -13.93
CA PRO A 735 -64.41 -11.60 -14.10
C PRO A 735 -63.34 -11.65 -15.19
N GLY A 736 -63.49 -10.86 -16.27
CA GLY A 736 -62.54 -10.83 -17.40
C GLY A 736 -61.19 -10.23 -17.00
N ALA A 737 -61.21 -9.04 -16.39
CA ALA A 737 -60.02 -8.37 -15.87
C ALA A 737 -59.34 -9.16 -14.76
N SER A 738 -60.14 -9.78 -13.86
CA SER A 738 -59.62 -10.62 -12.78
C SER A 738 -58.93 -11.87 -13.33
N ARG A 739 -59.51 -12.53 -14.35
CA ARG A 739 -58.87 -13.66 -15.06
C ARG A 739 -57.52 -13.26 -15.63
N ALA A 740 -57.44 -12.12 -16.31
CA ALA A 740 -56.21 -11.63 -16.91
C ALA A 740 -55.14 -11.32 -15.84
N ALA A 741 -55.53 -10.71 -14.72
CA ALA A 741 -54.62 -10.41 -13.61
C ALA A 741 -54.07 -11.67 -12.93
N ILE A 742 -54.93 -12.66 -12.66
CA ILE A 742 -54.52 -13.95 -12.07
C ILE A 742 -53.55 -14.69 -13.00
N LEU A 743 -53.87 -14.75 -14.29
CA LEU A 743 -52.98 -15.39 -15.28
C LEU A 743 -51.66 -14.63 -15.42
N ALA A 744 -51.67 -13.29 -15.38
CA ALA A 744 -50.44 -12.49 -15.40
C ALA A 744 -49.56 -12.71 -14.17
N ALA A 745 -50.16 -12.93 -12.99
CA ALA A 745 -49.44 -13.20 -11.75
C ALA A 745 -48.78 -14.60 -11.74
N LEU A 746 -49.35 -15.57 -12.45
CA LEU A 746 -48.84 -16.95 -12.47
C LEU A 746 -47.93 -17.23 -13.67
N ARG A 747 -48.32 -16.82 -14.87
CA ARG A 747 -47.58 -17.08 -16.11
C ARG A 747 -46.20 -16.40 -16.11
N PRO A 748 -45.25 -16.84 -16.96
CA PRO A 748 -43.91 -16.26 -17.02
C PRO A 748 -43.81 -14.73 -17.13
N GLY A 749 -44.77 -14.08 -17.78
CA GLY A 749 -44.79 -12.61 -17.92
C GLY A 749 -43.65 -12.05 -18.75
N THR A 750 -43.28 -10.78 -18.50
CA THR A 750 -42.14 -10.11 -19.13
C THR A 750 -41.02 -9.89 -18.11
N ALA A 751 -39.82 -9.54 -18.57
CA ALA A 751 -38.72 -9.21 -17.66
C ALA A 751 -39.04 -8.04 -16.71
N GLN A 752 -39.90 -7.08 -17.11
CA GLN A 752 -40.32 -5.97 -16.25
C GLN A 752 -41.47 -6.34 -15.29
N ALA A 753 -42.24 -7.38 -15.60
CA ALA A 753 -43.36 -7.86 -14.80
C ALA A 753 -43.38 -9.41 -14.80
N PRO A 754 -42.45 -10.05 -14.06
CA PRO A 754 -42.37 -11.50 -14.02
C PRO A 754 -43.49 -12.06 -13.16
N GLY A 755 -44.19 -13.09 -13.65
CA GLY A 755 -45.09 -13.88 -12.82
C GLY A 755 -44.36 -15.01 -12.08
N LEU A 756 -45.10 -15.78 -11.29
CA LEU A 756 -44.55 -16.80 -10.39
C LEU A 756 -43.70 -17.86 -11.12
N PHE A 757 -44.09 -18.25 -12.34
CA PHE A 757 -43.38 -19.25 -13.14
C PHE A 757 -42.43 -18.63 -14.19
N ALA A 758 -41.98 -17.39 -13.99
CA ALA A 758 -41.02 -16.76 -14.89
C ALA A 758 -39.68 -17.53 -14.92
N PRO A 759 -39.07 -17.75 -16.11
CA PRO A 759 -37.75 -18.34 -16.23
C PRO A 759 -36.72 -17.62 -15.36
N GLY A 760 -35.87 -18.38 -14.67
CA GLY A 760 -34.87 -17.83 -13.74
C GLY A 760 -35.36 -17.51 -12.32
N THR A 761 -36.65 -17.69 -12.01
CA THR A 761 -37.18 -17.46 -10.64
C THR A 761 -37.00 -18.66 -9.72
N GLY A 762 -36.44 -18.45 -8.52
CA GLY A 762 -36.18 -19.51 -7.54
C GLY A 762 -34.96 -20.39 -7.86
N ARG A 763 -34.62 -21.34 -6.98
CA ARG A 763 -33.47 -22.25 -7.17
C ARG A 763 -33.86 -23.40 -8.10
N MET A 764 -32.90 -23.93 -8.86
CA MET A 764 -33.12 -25.12 -9.68
C MET A 764 -33.31 -26.35 -8.79
N GLY A 765 -34.23 -27.24 -9.17
CA GLY A 765 -34.65 -28.37 -8.34
C GLY A 765 -35.39 -27.96 -7.06
N ALA A 766 -35.84 -26.72 -6.94
CA ALA A 766 -36.69 -26.31 -5.83
C ALA A 766 -38.11 -26.85 -6.01
N ASP A 767 -38.67 -27.39 -4.94
CA ASP A 767 -40.04 -27.85 -4.90
C ASP A 767 -41.02 -26.69 -5.11
N VAL A 768 -42.14 -26.95 -5.79
CA VAL A 768 -43.20 -25.97 -5.98
C VAL A 768 -44.22 -26.14 -4.86
N TYR A 769 -44.22 -25.18 -3.94
CA TYR A 769 -45.19 -25.12 -2.84
C TYR A 769 -46.49 -24.47 -3.32
N LEU A 770 -47.62 -25.14 -3.14
CA LEU A 770 -48.91 -24.57 -3.51
C LEU A 770 -49.26 -23.32 -2.71
N SER A 771 -48.71 -23.18 -1.49
CA SER A 771 -48.85 -21.95 -0.70
C SER A 771 -48.30 -20.72 -1.42
N ALA A 772 -47.24 -20.86 -2.24
CA ALA A 772 -46.71 -19.76 -3.05
C ALA A 772 -47.66 -19.37 -4.19
N VAL A 773 -48.30 -20.36 -4.82
CA VAL A 773 -49.32 -20.16 -5.86
C VAL A 773 -50.54 -19.47 -5.26
N VAL A 774 -51.05 -19.98 -4.14
CA VAL A 774 -52.18 -19.39 -3.40
C VAL A 774 -51.85 -17.97 -2.96
N ALA A 775 -50.65 -17.72 -2.43
CA ALA A 775 -50.23 -16.38 -2.01
C ALA A 775 -50.16 -15.41 -3.19
N ALA A 776 -49.62 -15.82 -4.34
CA ALA A 776 -49.54 -14.98 -5.53
C ALA A 776 -50.93 -14.56 -6.05
N VAL A 777 -51.91 -15.47 -5.98
CA VAL A 777 -53.29 -15.19 -6.42
C VAL A 777 -54.07 -14.39 -5.36
N ALA A 778 -53.94 -14.75 -4.08
CA ALA A 778 -54.62 -14.07 -2.97
C ALA A 778 -54.11 -12.65 -2.71
N ALA A 779 -52.91 -12.30 -3.21
CA ALA A 779 -52.39 -10.94 -3.15
C ALA A 779 -53.13 -9.96 -4.08
N LEU A 780 -53.95 -10.46 -5.02
CA LEU A 780 -54.71 -9.62 -5.93
C LEU A 780 -55.96 -9.05 -5.22
N PRO A 781 -56.23 -7.74 -5.32
CA PRO A 781 -57.30 -7.08 -4.57
C PRO A 781 -58.70 -7.54 -4.99
N GLN A 782 -58.85 -8.18 -6.15
CA GLN A 782 -60.14 -8.70 -6.64
C GLN A 782 -60.50 -10.08 -6.07
N VAL A 783 -59.59 -10.74 -5.34
CA VAL A 783 -59.73 -12.13 -4.89
C VAL A 783 -60.14 -12.20 -3.42
N ASP A 784 -61.22 -12.92 -3.13
CA ASP A 784 -61.73 -13.18 -1.78
C ASP A 784 -61.21 -14.52 -1.23
N ALA A 785 -61.25 -15.59 -2.03
CA ALA A 785 -60.74 -16.91 -1.64
C ALA A 785 -60.13 -17.67 -2.83
N VAL A 786 -59.16 -18.56 -2.53
CA VAL A 786 -58.50 -19.43 -3.52
C VAL A 786 -58.49 -20.85 -3.01
N ALA A 787 -59.02 -21.78 -3.80
CA ALA A 787 -58.96 -23.22 -3.55
C ALA A 787 -58.19 -23.90 -4.70
N VAL A 788 -57.18 -24.70 -4.36
CA VAL A 788 -56.48 -25.52 -5.35
C VAL A 788 -57.22 -26.85 -5.50
N THR A 789 -57.75 -27.12 -6.69
CA THR A 789 -58.55 -28.31 -6.98
C THR A 789 -57.71 -29.47 -7.50
N GLU A 790 -56.61 -29.18 -8.20
CA GLU A 790 -55.66 -30.18 -8.70
C GLU A 790 -54.28 -29.54 -8.75
N ALA A 791 -53.25 -30.28 -8.32
CA ALA A 791 -51.88 -29.83 -8.48
C ALA A 791 -50.96 -31.03 -8.55
N ARG A 792 -50.31 -31.20 -9.69
CA ARG A 792 -49.50 -32.38 -10.00
C ARG A 792 -48.47 -32.10 -11.08
N ARG A 793 -47.48 -32.98 -11.21
CA ARG A 793 -46.68 -33.06 -12.44
C ARG A 793 -47.57 -33.61 -13.55
N LEU A 794 -47.34 -33.20 -14.80
CA LEU A 794 -48.12 -33.73 -15.94
C LEU A 794 -47.97 -35.25 -16.11
N THR A 795 -46.86 -35.82 -15.64
CA THR A 795 -46.57 -37.26 -15.62
C THR A 795 -47.36 -38.05 -14.57
N ASP A 796 -47.87 -37.37 -13.54
CA ASP A 796 -48.62 -38.01 -12.45
C ASP A 796 -50.09 -38.22 -12.88
N PRO A 797 -50.79 -39.21 -12.32
CA PRO A 797 -52.19 -39.47 -12.65
C PRO A 797 -53.10 -38.27 -12.36
N ALA A 798 -54.12 -38.10 -13.22
CA ALA A 798 -55.10 -37.03 -13.09
C ALA A 798 -55.91 -37.12 -11.78
N GLY A 799 -56.30 -35.96 -11.24
CA GLY A 799 -57.03 -35.86 -9.97
C GLY A 799 -56.14 -35.92 -8.72
N THR A 800 -54.82 -35.87 -8.89
CA THR A 800 -53.88 -35.81 -7.78
C THR A 800 -53.76 -34.37 -7.25
N LEU A 801 -53.83 -34.19 -5.94
CA LEU A 801 -53.58 -32.92 -5.26
C LEU A 801 -52.43 -33.09 -4.27
N GLN A 802 -51.25 -32.55 -4.61
CA GLN A 802 -50.09 -32.52 -3.72
C GLN A 802 -49.87 -31.09 -3.22
N SER A 803 -49.73 -30.91 -1.90
CA SER A 803 -49.42 -29.60 -1.29
C SER A 803 -48.05 -29.05 -1.67
N VAL A 804 -47.12 -29.95 -2.01
CA VAL A 804 -45.77 -29.65 -2.47
C VAL A 804 -45.48 -30.56 -3.66
N LEU A 805 -45.12 -29.98 -4.80
CA LEU A 805 -44.65 -30.72 -5.96
C LEU A 805 -43.13 -30.84 -5.85
N PRO A 806 -42.60 -32.02 -5.47
CA PRO A 806 -41.15 -32.17 -5.36
C PRO A 806 -40.51 -31.93 -6.73
N MET A 807 -39.28 -31.42 -6.79
CA MET A 807 -38.49 -31.31 -8.03
C MET A 807 -37.14 -32.01 -7.86
N GLY A 808 -36.71 -32.72 -8.90
CA GLY A 808 -35.39 -33.31 -8.95
C GLY A 808 -34.30 -32.24 -9.07
N PRO A 809 -33.07 -32.52 -8.66
CA PRO A 809 -31.96 -31.54 -8.67
C PRO A 809 -31.56 -31.05 -10.08
N THR A 810 -31.99 -31.74 -11.14
CA THR A 810 -31.79 -31.38 -12.54
C THR A 810 -33.08 -30.91 -13.22
N GLU A 811 -34.19 -30.83 -12.47
CA GLU A 811 -35.51 -30.51 -12.97
C GLU A 811 -35.84 -29.03 -12.71
N VAL A 812 -36.62 -28.45 -13.61
CA VAL A 812 -37.19 -27.10 -13.46
C VAL A 812 -38.68 -27.21 -13.72
N ALA A 813 -39.49 -26.77 -12.76
CA ALA A 813 -40.93 -26.68 -12.94
C ALA A 813 -41.26 -25.61 -13.99
N VAL A 814 -42.10 -25.97 -14.96
CA VAL A 814 -42.54 -25.07 -16.03
C VAL A 814 -44.07 -25.05 -16.09
N CYS A 815 -44.63 -23.85 -16.17
CA CYS A 815 -46.07 -23.62 -16.30
C CYS A 815 -46.30 -22.42 -17.22
N ASP A 816 -46.06 -22.61 -18.52
CA ASP A 816 -46.13 -21.53 -19.51
C ASP A 816 -47.57 -21.23 -19.92
N ASP A 817 -48.50 -22.17 -19.67
CA ASP A 817 -49.93 -22.06 -20.01
C ASP A 817 -50.17 -21.68 -21.49
N ASN A 818 -49.31 -22.21 -22.35
CA ASN A 818 -49.35 -22.01 -23.80
C ASN A 818 -50.08 -23.18 -24.48
N PRO A 819 -51.20 -22.95 -25.18
CA PRO A 819 -51.93 -24.01 -25.87
C PRO A 819 -51.09 -24.72 -26.96
N ASP A 820 -50.10 -24.04 -27.54
CA ASP A 820 -49.22 -24.59 -28.58
C ASP A 820 -48.09 -25.45 -28.00
N ALA A 821 -47.84 -25.38 -26.69
CA ALA A 821 -46.84 -26.16 -25.97
C ALA A 821 -47.42 -26.76 -24.67
N PRO A 822 -48.41 -27.66 -24.78
CA PRO A 822 -49.17 -28.16 -23.64
C PRO A 822 -48.38 -28.99 -22.64
N ASP A 823 -47.24 -29.52 -23.05
CA ASP A 823 -46.25 -30.27 -22.28
C ASP A 823 -45.45 -29.37 -21.32
N ARG A 824 -45.46 -28.04 -21.55
CA ARG A 824 -44.79 -27.03 -20.70
C ARG A 824 -45.66 -26.51 -19.56
N GLY A 825 -46.67 -27.30 -19.16
CA GLY A 825 -47.56 -27.00 -18.04
C GLY A 825 -48.77 -26.15 -18.41
N ARG A 826 -49.80 -26.24 -17.57
CA ARG A 826 -51.12 -25.65 -17.83
C ARG A 826 -51.74 -25.11 -16.54
N ILE A 827 -52.48 -24.01 -16.68
CA ILE A 827 -53.27 -23.43 -15.60
C ILE A 827 -54.75 -23.58 -15.93
N LEU A 828 -55.48 -24.32 -15.10
CA LEU A 828 -56.92 -24.43 -15.19
C LEU A 828 -57.54 -23.49 -14.15
N LEU A 829 -58.29 -22.50 -14.60
CA LEU A 829 -58.85 -21.47 -13.72
C LEU A 829 -60.37 -21.41 -13.85
N THR A 830 -61.06 -21.72 -12.75
CA THR A 830 -62.49 -21.55 -12.55
C THR A 830 -62.73 -20.34 -11.65
N LEU A 831 -63.57 -19.41 -12.08
CA LEU A 831 -63.90 -18.21 -11.32
C LEU A 831 -65.34 -18.29 -10.82
N GLU A 832 -65.55 -17.99 -9.54
CA GLU A 832 -66.85 -17.93 -8.89
C GLU A 832 -67.10 -16.54 -8.30
N GLY A 833 -68.33 -16.05 -8.35
CA GLY A 833 -68.68 -14.68 -7.93
C GLY A 833 -68.31 -13.61 -8.95
N GLY A 834 -68.17 -12.36 -8.50
CA GLY A 834 -68.05 -11.19 -9.37
C GLY A 834 -69.39 -10.50 -9.67
N ARG A 835 -69.39 -9.57 -10.64
CA ARG A 835 -70.57 -8.79 -11.04
C ARG A 835 -71.54 -9.55 -11.94
#